data_AF-A0A088S0F6-F1
#
_entry.id   AF-A0A088S0F6-F1
#
_cell.length_a   1.000
_cell.length_b   1.000
_cell.length_c   1.000
_cell.angle_alpha   90.00
_cell.angle_beta   90.00
_cell.angle_gamma   90.00
#
_symmetry.space_group_name_H-M   'P 1'
#
loop_
_entity.id
_entity.type
_entity.pdbx_description
1 polymer ?
#
loop_
_entity_poly.entity_id
_entity_poly.type
_entity_poly.pdbx_seq_one_letter_code
_entity_poly.pdbx_strand_id
1 'polypeptide(L)'
;MGTESPLPRAPPSATASHIVSTLPGTVTPSGSPAPTAALQVHVSSAPQPVSTPKLLSGLPTTTAPALRHGLVSRVAALGGWRPPQFGRKAAPTNSDPLIVMVFGCRGSGKTTQAENIAERYHLLHLSSGDMYKEGKQPFAEVERAVKENFGPEAKNRSYNGLVLDRFVATGEMDAYYLQAALNARQLPVPIVFWLQVDPKEGLRRAQSRGDQKAGADHWRYVEQRAQAEIADHVYKKIGVLHIIDCNMLEARRVGDRIYSIIDGLFPKRNRSIRLPLATPIAGYEKFHLLDDYSDFQQLSKEVHAAIGNTSGRTDSAPLSSIGGYIDASSFANRQECKRMSSMYVTLKVDGERFLIVKHSHFGVLGFPFVFTGCYDFNVLFDPLKFPNALEMVGDRQEEASGIEWMLDAEMTNSNSEPNQPQPLLHIIDYVYFGGKQAKRTPFFERYELLREWFRLMVQNSGEAGAYAPVMLKQYVPINDLPKLLPCFEDAPFAVDGIVFQGNTIYKFGLDKFLLKWKPLQLCTADFRLMNGEKTEDGVTVFDLFTTENEQEVGFPGAVGVFTEMQMHAYQLRNSVIVELELADVVERAGPNGQSATQWVFHRLRVDKPRPNKTSVVESIVRLKHLTYQELLDHCKVLRFTGPNATSL
;
A
#
# COMPACT_ATOMS: atom_id res chain seq x y z
N MET A 1 -12.38 -48.58 -6.46
CA MET A 1 -12.88 -48.30 -7.83
C MET A 1 -13.02 -46.79 -7.93
N GLY A 2 -12.79 -46.18 -9.10
CA GLY A 2 -12.71 -44.72 -9.22
C GLY A 2 -13.54 -44.15 -10.37
N THR A 3 -13.91 -42.89 -10.21
CA THR A 3 -14.52 -41.96 -11.17
C THR A 3 -14.07 -40.57 -10.71
N GLU A 4 -13.00 -40.01 -11.27
CA GLU A 4 -13.03 -39.10 -12.43
C GLU A 4 -13.63 -37.71 -12.12
N SER A 5 -12.79 -36.68 -12.26
CA SER A 5 -13.12 -35.27 -12.02
C SER A 5 -13.44 -34.54 -13.33
N PRO A 6 -14.47 -33.68 -13.41
CA PRO A 6 -14.75 -32.90 -14.62
C PRO A 6 -13.74 -31.78 -14.86
N LEU A 7 -13.29 -31.62 -16.12
CA LEU A 7 -12.52 -30.46 -16.58
C LEU A 7 -13.45 -29.26 -16.86
N PRO A 8 -12.99 -28.00 -16.66
CA PRO A 8 -13.77 -26.80 -16.97
C PRO A 8 -13.94 -26.61 -18.50
N ARG A 9 -15.10 -26.08 -18.90
CA ARG A 9 -15.42 -25.75 -20.30
C ARG A 9 -14.87 -24.38 -20.71
N ALA A 10 -14.47 -24.25 -21.97
CA ALA A 10 -14.09 -22.97 -22.58
C ALA A 10 -15.32 -22.05 -22.81
N PRO A 11 -15.14 -20.71 -22.79
CA PRO A 11 -16.22 -19.75 -22.97
C PRO A 11 -16.63 -19.55 -24.45
N PRO A 12 -17.91 -19.21 -24.74
CA PRO A 12 -18.36 -18.84 -26.07
C PRO A 12 -18.10 -17.36 -26.40
N SER A 13 -17.74 -17.06 -27.65
CA SER A 13 -17.59 -15.69 -28.15
C SER A 13 -18.94 -14.97 -28.26
N ALA A 14 -19.04 -13.74 -27.73
CA ALA A 14 -20.20 -12.87 -27.94
C ALA A 14 -20.02 -12.02 -29.22
N THR A 15 -20.80 -12.33 -30.26
CA THR A 15 -20.85 -11.54 -31.50
C THR A 15 -21.76 -10.32 -31.33
N ALA A 16 -21.36 -9.15 -31.82
CA ALA A 16 -22.18 -7.94 -31.72
C ALA A 16 -23.35 -7.93 -32.72
N SER A 17 -24.49 -7.37 -32.31
CA SER A 17 -25.63 -7.06 -33.19
C SER A 17 -26.31 -5.75 -32.78
N HIS A 18 -26.39 -4.78 -33.69
CA HIS A 18 -27.13 -3.53 -33.48
C HIS A 18 -28.64 -3.74 -33.65
N ILE A 19 -29.45 -3.11 -32.80
CA ILE A 19 -30.85 -2.77 -33.08
C ILE A 19 -31.09 -1.30 -32.71
N VAL A 20 -31.97 -0.63 -33.46
CA VAL A 20 -32.26 0.82 -33.40
C VAL A 20 -33.78 1.02 -33.29
N SER A 21 -34.22 2.22 -32.90
CA SER A 21 -35.63 2.70 -32.92
C SER A 21 -36.47 2.29 -31.68
N THR A 22 -37.40 3.10 -31.14
CA THR A 22 -37.93 4.42 -31.56
C THR A 22 -38.44 5.25 -30.36
N LEU A 23 -38.52 6.58 -30.50
CA LEU A 23 -39.28 7.50 -29.62
C LEU A 23 -40.75 7.66 -30.10
N PRO A 24 -41.72 7.97 -29.22
CA PRO A 24 -42.12 9.37 -28.93
C PRO A 24 -42.48 9.64 -27.45
N GLY A 25 -42.73 10.86 -26.95
CA GLY A 25 -42.62 12.20 -27.57
C GLY A 25 -43.20 13.33 -26.70
N THR A 26 -42.43 14.42 -26.50
CA THR A 26 -42.83 15.82 -26.19
C THR A 26 -43.93 16.16 -25.15
N VAL A 27 -43.54 16.85 -24.06
CA VAL A 27 -44.23 18.05 -23.53
C VAL A 27 -43.19 19.07 -23.01
N THR A 28 -43.39 20.36 -23.35
CA THR A 28 -42.69 21.59 -22.88
C THR A 28 -43.73 22.75 -22.98
N PRO A 29 -43.54 23.97 -22.42
CA PRO A 29 -42.34 24.65 -21.90
C PRO A 29 -42.51 25.04 -20.39
N SER A 30 -41.89 26.05 -19.75
CA SER A 30 -41.03 27.19 -20.14
C SER A 30 -40.16 27.70 -18.96
N GLY A 31 -39.38 28.78 -19.17
CA GLY A 31 -39.07 29.76 -18.11
C GLY A 31 -37.62 29.88 -17.64
N SER A 32 -36.76 30.58 -18.41
CA SER A 32 -35.47 31.10 -17.91
C SER A 32 -35.64 32.47 -17.25
N PRO A 33 -34.67 32.94 -16.43
CA PRO A 33 -33.64 33.81 -17.01
C PRO A 33 -32.20 33.48 -16.55
N ALA A 34 -31.21 34.12 -17.20
CA ALA A 34 -29.78 33.87 -17.03
C ALA A 34 -29.07 34.87 -16.09
N PRO A 35 -27.89 34.53 -15.52
CA PRO A 35 -27.07 35.44 -14.71
C PRO A 35 -26.24 36.43 -15.56
N THR A 36 -25.77 37.51 -14.93
CA THR A 36 -25.24 38.71 -15.62
C THR A 36 -23.70 38.78 -15.71
N ALA A 37 -23.23 39.12 -16.91
CA ALA A 37 -21.95 39.67 -17.37
C ALA A 37 -20.78 39.96 -16.40
N ALA A 38 -19.56 39.64 -16.88
CA ALA A 38 -18.36 40.50 -16.72
C ALA A 38 -17.31 40.29 -17.85
N LEU A 39 -17.41 41.11 -18.90
CA LEU A 39 -16.37 41.61 -19.83
C LEU A 39 -15.07 40.80 -20.09
N GLN A 40 -14.88 40.41 -21.37
CA GLN A 40 -13.56 40.29 -22.01
C GLN A 40 -13.22 41.59 -22.78
N VAL A 41 -11.93 41.83 -23.04
CA VAL A 41 -11.46 42.76 -24.07
C VAL A 41 -10.63 42.00 -25.11
N HIS A 42 -11.06 42.05 -26.37
CA HIS A 42 -10.35 41.47 -27.52
C HIS A 42 -9.31 42.44 -28.08
N VAL A 43 -8.14 41.92 -28.48
CA VAL A 43 -7.43 42.39 -29.67
C VAL A 43 -6.94 41.16 -30.44
N SER A 44 -7.16 41.14 -31.76
CA SER A 44 -6.79 40.04 -32.65
C SER A 44 -5.75 40.49 -33.66
N SER A 45 -4.82 39.62 -34.05
CA SER A 45 -4.38 39.46 -35.45
C SER A 45 -3.32 38.37 -35.61
N ALA A 46 -3.35 37.71 -36.77
CA ALA A 46 -2.24 36.95 -37.34
C ALA A 46 -1.98 37.51 -38.75
N PRO A 47 -0.80 37.25 -39.33
CA PRO A 47 -0.82 36.60 -40.65
C PRO A 47 0.25 35.51 -40.84
N GLN A 48 0.14 34.82 -41.97
CA GLN A 48 0.95 33.68 -42.44
C GLN A 48 2.21 34.14 -43.24
N PRO A 49 3.17 33.25 -43.59
CA PRO A 49 4.54 33.63 -43.98
C PRO A 49 4.76 33.96 -45.48
N VAL A 50 5.96 34.45 -45.79
CA VAL A 50 6.43 34.88 -47.13
C VAL A 50 7.73 34.13 -47.51
N SER A 51 8.06 34.07 -48.81
CA SER A 51 8.98 33.09 -49.41
C SER A 51 10.19 33.67 -50.19
N THR A 52 11.29 32.90 -50.24
CA THR A 52 12.38 32.93 -51.28
C THR A 52 13.28 34.19 -51.31
N PRO A 53 14.50 34.20 -51.95
CA PRO A 53 14.98 33.42 -53.11
C PRO A 53 16.42 32.83 -53.06
N LYS A 54 16.92 32.37 -54.22
CA LYS A 54 18.22 31.70 -54.48
C LYS A 54 19.31 32.66 -54.98
N LEU A 55 20.58 32.21 -54.99
CA LEU A 55 21.61 32.64 -55.96
C LEU A 55 22.61 31.49 -56.29
N LEU A 56 23.52 31.69 -57.25
CA LEU A 56 24.17 30.61 -58.03
C LEU A 56 25.60 30.96 -58.52
N SER A 57 26.46 29.93 -58.70
CA SER A 57 27.73 29.81 -59.49
C SER A 57 28.79 28.99 -58.72
N GLY A 58 29.74 28.26 -59.32
CA GLY A 58 30.00 27.91 -60.73
C GLY A 58 31.08 26.81 -60.86
N LEU A 59 31.17 26.13 -62.02
CA LEU A 59 32.16 25.08 -62.38
C LEU A 59 33.23 25.65 -63.37
N PRO A 60 34.28 24.94 -63.87
CA PRO A 60 34.43 23.49 -64.18
C PRO A 60 35.70 22.84 -63.53
N THR A 61 36.41 21.77 -63.96
CA THR A 61 36.50 21.03 -65.25
C THR A 61 37.07 19.59 -65.12
N THR A 62 37.00 18.84 -66.23
CA THR A 62 37.74 17.65 -66.74
C THR A 62 39.07 17.20 -66.09
N THR A 63 39.46 15.91 -66.11
CA THR A 63 39.49 14.97 -67.27
C THR A 63 39.21 13.49 -66.96
N ALA A 64 38.92 12.72 -68.02
CA ALA A 64 38.89 11.24 -68.07
C ALA A 64 39.62 10.76 -69.36
N PRO A 65 39.91 9.45 -69.51
CA PRO A 65 39.04 8.67 -70.41
C PRO A 65 38.78 7.21 -69.96
N ALA A 66 37.90 6.51 -70.68
CA ALA A 66 37.59 5.08 -70.54
C ALA A 66 38.30 4.26 -71.68
N LEU A 67 38.03 2.98 -72.02
CA LEU A 67 36.87 2.08 -71.86
C LEU A 67 37.26 0.66 -72.36
N ARG A 68 36.64 -0.44 -71.84
CA ARG A 68 36.14 -1.67 -72.56
C ARG A 68 36.21 -2.99 -71.74
N HIS A 69 35.46 -4.00 -72.20
CA HIS A 69 35.09 -5.24 -71.48
C HIS A 69 35.97 -6.47 -71.79
N GLY A 70 35.93 -7.47 -70.88
CA GLY A 70 36.40 -8.85 -71.07
C GLY A 70 35.57 -9.84 -70.21
N LEU A 71 35.55 -11.14 -70.57
CA LEU A 71 34.60 -12.13 -70.04
C LEU A 71 35.07 -12.89 -68.78
N VAL A 72 34.12 -13.07 -67.85
CA VAL A 72 33.76 -14.30 -67.12
C VAL A 72 34.70 -15.53 -67.25
N SER A 73 35.27 -16.04 -66.15
CA SER A 73 34.79 -17.28 -65.47
C SER A 73 35.64 -17.76 -64.28
N ARG A 74 34.96 -18.24 -63.23
CA ARG A 74 35.34 -19.23 -62.19
C ARG A 74 36.83 -19.50 -61.86
N VAL A 75 37.19 -19.21 -60.60
CA VAL A 75 37.97 -20.13 -59.74
C VAL A 75 37.16 -20.39 -58.46
N ALA A 76 37.31 -21.57 -57.86
CA ALA A 76 36.44 -22.06 -56.78
C ALA A 76 36.72 -21.42 -55.41
N ALA A 77 35.75 -21.52 -54.50
CA ALA A 77 35.89 -21.05 -53.13
C ALA A 77 36.80 -21.97 -52.30
N LEU A 78 37.85 -21.39 -51.70
CA LEU A 78 38.44 -21.91 -50.47
C LEU A 78 37.82 -21.16 -49.29
N GLY A 79 36.83 -21.78 -48.65
CA GLY A 79 36.37 -21.36 -47.33
C GLY A 79 37.33 -21.80 -46.23
N GLY A 80 37.04 -21.45 -44.97
CA GLY A 80 37.66 -22.13 -43.83
C GLY A 80 38.63 -21.34 -42.95
N TRP A 81 38.74 -20.01 -43.08
CA TRP A 81 39.28 -19.20 -41.98
C TRP A 81 38.48 -17.93 -41.73
N ARG A 82 37.66 -17.96 -40.67
CA ARG A 82 37.29 -16.75 -39.93
C ARG A 82 38.19 -16.73 -38.69
N PRO A 83 38.79 -15.58 -38.32
CA PRO A 83 39.55 -15.51 -37.08
C PRO A 83 38.65 -15.89 -35.89
N PRO A 84 39.18 -16.60 -34.87
CA PRO A 84 38.40 -16.95 -33.69
C PRO A 84 37.88 -15.68 -33.00
N GLN A 85 36.57 -15.61 -32.75
CA GLN A 85 35.93 -14.46 -32.11
C GLN A 85 36.20 -14.43 -30.60
N PHE A 86 37.45 -14.23 -30.21
CA PHE A 86 37.83 -13.94 -28.83
C PHE A 86 37.11 -12.67 -28.36
N GLY A 87 36.34 -12.79 -27.27
CA GLY A 87 36.02 -11.64 -26.43
C GLY A 87 34.81 -10.77 -26.79
N ARG A 88 33.84 -11.24 -27.60
CA ARG A 88 32.47 -10.70 -27.43
C ARG A 88 31.98 -11.14 -26.05
N LYS A 89 31.92 -10.21 -25.09
CA LYS A 89 31.17 -10.43 -23.83
C LYS A 89 29.78 -10.92 -24.19
N ALA A 90 29.26 -11.89 -23.43
CA ALA A 90 27.85 -12.22 -23.54
C ALA A 90 27.03 -10.98 -23.18
N ALA A 91 25.98 -10.72 -23.96
CA ALA A 91 25.14 -9.53 -23.87
C ALA A 91 23.67 -9.99 -23.90
N PRO A 92 22.75 -9.22 -23.31
CA PRO A 92 21.34 -9.56 -23.32
C PRO A 92 20.77 -9.61 -24.74
N THR A 93 19.72 -10.43 -24.91
CA THR A 93 19.03 -10.64 -26.18
C THR A 93 17.53 -10.83 -25.94
N ASN A 94 16.70 -10.77 -26.98
CA ASN A 94 15.28 -11.10 -26.84
C ASN A 94 15.02 -12.55 -26.35
N SER A 95 16.00 -13.46 -26.48
CA SER A 95 15.96 -14.83 -25.92
C SER A 95 16.62 -14.98 -24.54
N ASP A 96 17.37 -13.97 -24.09
CA ASP A 96 17.90 -13.83 -22.72
C ASP A 96 17.70 -12.40 -22.19
N PRO A 97 16.46 -12.03 -21.83
CA PRO A 97 16.12 -10.62 -21.61
C PRO A 97 16.70 -10.05 -20.32
N LEU A 98 17.37 -8.90 -20.43
CA LEU A 98 17.77 -8.09 -19.29
C LEU A 98 16.57 -7.31 -18.76
N ILE A 99 16.20 -7.55 -17.49
CA ILE A 99 15.13 -6.80 -16.82
C ILE A 99 15.80 -6.02 -15.69
N VAL A 100 15.69 -4.68 -15.73
CA VAL A 100 16.29 -3.77 -14.76
C VAL A 100 15.22 -2.85 -14.17
N MET A 101 15.33 -2.53 -12.88
CA MET A 101 14.51 -1.52 -12.22
C MET A 101 15.41 -0.55 -11.44
N VAL A 102 15.07 0.73 -11.41
CA VAL A 102 15.90 1.77 -10.78
C VAL A 102 15.13 2.52 -9.70
N PHE A 103 15.55 2.32 -8.44
CA PHE A 103 15.02 2.98 -7.26
C PHE A 103 15.85 4.21 -6.88
N GLY A 104 15.23 5.15 -6.17
CA GLY A 104 15.94 6.26 -5.55
C GLY A 104 15.04 7.44 -5.20
N CYS A 105 15.49 8.27 -4.26
CA CYS A 105 14.82 9.52 -3.95
C CYS A 105 14.77 10.46 -5.17
N ARG A 106 13.94 11.51 -5.09
CA ARG A 106 13.95 12.55 -6.13
C ARG A 106 15.34 13.19 -6.24
N GLY A 107 15.76 13.51 -7.46
CA GLY A 107 17.06 14.12 -7.74
C GLY A 107 18.25 13.14 -7.84
N SER A 108 18.08 11.88 -7.43
CA SER A 108 19.10 10.81 -7.48
C SER A 108 19.68 10.52 -8.85
N GLY A 109 18.92 10.78 -9.92
CA GLY A 109 19.28 10.46 -11.30
C GLY A 109 18.66 9.17 -11.86
N LYS A 110 17.71 8.53 -11.13
CA LYS A 110 17.08 7.26 -11.52
C LYS A 110 16.63 7.19 -12.99
N THR A 111 15.80 8.12 -13.45
CA THR A 111 15.32 8.20 -14.85
C THR A 111 16.47 8.31 -15.85
N THR A 112 17.45 9.17 -15.59
CA THR A 112 18.62 9.34 -16.47
C THR A 112 19.47 8.07 -16.55
N GLN A 113 19.62 7.32 -15.46
CA GLN A 113 20.29 6.02 -15.54
C GLN A 113 19.43 4.98 -16.27
N ALA A 114 18.10 4.97 -16.06
CA ALA A 114 17.19 4.10 -16.81
C ALA A 114 17.28 4.35 -18.33
N GLU A 115 17.28 5.61 -18.76
CA GLU A 115 17.47 6.04 -20.16
C GLU A 115 18.82 5.56 -20.72
N ASN A 116 19.93 5.80 -20.00
CA ASN A 116 21.25 5.34 -20.42
C ASN A 116 21.36 3.80 -20.54
N ILE A 117 20.72 3.06 -19.62
CA ILE A 117 20.68 1.60 -19.62
C ILE A 117 19.83 1.09 -20.82
N ALA A 118 18.72 1.77 -21.12
CA ALA A 118 17.88 1.47 -22.28
C ALA A 118 18.67 1.58 -23.59
N GLU A 119 19.36 2.70 -23.80
CA GLU A 119 20.18 2.93 -24.99
C GLU A 119 21.31 1.89 -25.09
N ARG A 120 22.13 1.76 -24.03
CA ARG A 120 23.34 0.93 -24.03
C ARG A 120 23.10 -0.55 -24.30
N TYR A 121 22.00 -1.12 -23.78
CA TYR A 121 21.69 -2.56 -23.93
C TYR A 121 20.53 -2.83 -24.90
N HIS A 122 19.95 -1.78 -25.51
CA HIS A 122 18.78 -1.82 -26.40
C HIS A 122 17.56 -2.45 -25.73
N LEU A 123 17.18 -1.90 -24.57
CA LEU A 123 16.01 -2.29 -23.79
C LEU A 123 14.84 -1.34 -24.06
N LEU A 124 13.61 -1.82 -23.91
CA LEU A 124 12.43 -0.96 -23.89
C LEU A 124 12.34 -0.27 -22.52
N HIS A 125 12.41 1.06 -22.52
CA HIS A 125 12.20 1.88 -21.34
C HIS A 125 10.70 2.05 -21.07
N LEU A 126 10.27 1.71 -19.85
CA LEU A 126 8.92 1.95 -19.36
C LEU A 126 8.99 2.79 -18.08
N SER A 127 8.07 3.75 -17.94
CA SER A 127 8.01 4.67 -16.79
C SER A 127 6.60 4.73 -16.22
N SER A 128 6.42 4.28 -14.98
CA SER A 128 5.14 4.35 -14.27
C SER A 128 4.68 5.80 -14.12
N GLY A 129 5.61 6.71 -13.81
CA GLY A 129 5.34 8.12 -13.55
C GLY A 129 5.02 8.93 -14.81
N ASP A 130 5.02 8.31 -15.99
CA ASP A 130 4.51 8.88 -17.23
C ASP A 130 3.17 8.21 -17.60
N MET A 131 3.03 6.90 -17.40
CA MET A 131 1.73 6.19 -17.45
C MET A 131 0.68 6.85 -16.54
N TYR A 132 1.02 7.19 -15.29
CA TYR A 132 0.13 7.89 -14.37
C TYR A 132 -0.30 9.29 -14.86
N LYS A 133 0.54 10.01 -15.65
CA LYS A 133 0.16 11.31 -16.24
C LYS A 133 -0.85 11.15 -17.37
N GLU A 134 -0.77 10.02 -18.08
CA GLU A 134 -1.65 9.63 -19.18
C GLU A 134 -2.95 8.94 -18.68
N GLY A 135 -3.12 8.78 -17.37
CA GLY A 135 -4.27 8.07 -16.77
C GLY A 135 -4.24 6.54 -16.96
N LYS A 136 -3.09 5.99 -17.35
CA LYS A 136 -2.89 4.56 -17.62
C LYS A 136 -2.54 3.77 -16.36
N GLN A 137 -2.79 2.46 -16.40
CA GLN A 137 -2.50 1.53 -15.31
C GLN A 137 -1.13 0.86 -15.51
N PRO A 138 -0.11 1.15 -14.67
CA PRO A 138 1.27 0.79 -15.01
C PRO A 138 1.54 -0.69 -15.20
N PHE A 139 0.94 -1.57 -14.38
CA PHE A 139 1.18 -3.01 -14.47
C PHE A 139 0.51 -3.64 -15.69
N ALA A 140 -0.69 -3.20 -16.07
CA ALA A 140 -1.36 -3.61 -17.30
C ALA A 140 -0.61 -3.11 -18.56
N GLU A 141 -0.04 -1.90 -18.51
CA GLU A 141 0.81 -1.40 -19.61
C GLU A 141 2.15 -2.15 -19.71
N VAL A 142 2.75 -2.57 -18.58
CA VAL A 142 3.90 -3.49 -18.59
C VAL A 142 3.50 -4.82 -19.20
N GLU A 143 2.40 -5.43 -18.76
CA GLU A 143 1.95 -6.73 -19.26
C GLU A 143 1.66 -6.68 -20.77
N ARG A 144 1.01 -5.62 -21.24
CA ARG A 144 0.78 -5.35 -22.67
C ARG A 144 2.09 -5.24 -23.44
N ALA A 145 3.04 -4.43 -22.96
CA ALA A 145 4.36 -4.28 -23.57
C ALA A 145 5.16 -5.60 -23.58
N VAL A 146 5.04 -6.41 -22.52
CA VAL A 146 5.63 -7.75 -22.39
C VAL A 146 5.04 -8.70 -23.44
N LYS A 147 3.70 -8.78 -23.54
CA LYS A 147 2.98 -9.61 -24.52
C LYS A 147 3.28 -9.20 -25.97
N GLU A 148 3.51 -7.91 -26.25
CA GLU A 148 3.81 -7.37 -27.58
C GLU A 148 5.25 -7.63 -28.04
N ASN A 149 6.24 -7.60 -27.13
CA ASN A 149 7.67 -7.55 -27.49
C ASN A 149 8.49 -8.81 -27.12
N PHE A 150 7.96 -9.73 -26.30
CA PHE A 150 8.70 -10.91 -25.82
C PHE A 150 7.94 -12.24 -26.01
N GLY A 151 8.68 -13.32 -26.23
CA GLY A 151 8.14 -14.68 -26.43
C GLY A 151 7.82 -15.02 -27.91
N PRO A 152 7.28 -16.23 -28.15
CA PRO A 152 7.13 -16.78 -29.51
C PRO A 152 6.10 -16.04 -30.38
N GLU A 153 5.11 -15.40 -29.78
CA GLU A 153 4.01 -14.70 -30.49
C GLU A 153 4.23 -13.18 -30.58
N ALA A 154 5.34 -12.66 -30.03
CA ALA A 154 5.62 -11.24 -30.01
C ALA A 154 5.69 -10.63 -31.41
N LYS A 155 4.93 -9.56 -31.62
CA LYS A 155 4.86 -8.80 -32.88
C LYS A 155 6.17 -8.06 -33.17
N ASN A 156 6.87 -7.60 -32.13
CA ASN A 156 8.09 -6.81 -32.27
C ASN A 156 9.21 -7.28 -31.32
N ARG A 157 10.10 -8.15 -31.80
CA ARG A 157 11.23 -8.67 -31.00
C ARG A 157 12.49 -7.79 -31.06
N SER A 158 12.33 -6.47 -31.22
CA SER A 158 13.47 -5.54 -31.38
C SER A 158 14.30 -5.32 -30.11
N TYR A 159 13.72 -5.60 -28.93
CA TYR A 159 14.33 -5.26 -27.64
C TYR A 159 14.97 -6.46 -26.95
N ASN A 160 16.12 -6.21 -26.31
CA ASN A 160 16.87 -7.19 -25.52
C ASN A 160 16.40 -7.29 -24.07
N GLY A 161 15.26 -6.67 -23.73
CA GLY A 161 14.68 -6.67 -22.39
C GLY A 161 14.01 -5.34 -22.04
N LEU A 162 13.85 -5.09 -20.74
CA LEU A 162 13.11 -3.96 -20.17
C LEU A 162 13.98 -3.18 -19.17
N VAL A 163 13.78 -1.88 -19.11
CA VAL A 163 14.19 -1.06 -17.96
C VAL A 163 13.01 -0.25 -17.44
N LEU A 164 12.83 -0.32 -16.12
CA LEU A 164 11.65 0.10 -15.39
C LEU A 164 12.00 1.29 -14.48
N ASP A 165 11.53 2.48 -14.85
CA ASP A 165 11.68 3.70 -14.04
C ASP A 165 10.44 3.94 -13.17
N ARG A 166 10.65 4.31 -11.90
CA ARG A 166 9.61 4.64 -10.90
C ARG A 166 8.58 3.53 -10.62
N PHE A 167 8.82 2.28 -11.02
CA PHE A 167 7.99 1.14 -10.59
C PHE A 167 8.24 0.82 -9.11
N VAL A 168 7.22 0.28 -8.44
CA VAL A 168 6.99 0.39 -6.99
C VAL A 168 6.84 1.87 -6.55
N ALA A 169 5.58 2.26 -6.32
CA ALA A 169 5.14 3.63 -6.12
C ALA A 169 4.01 3.80 -5.09
N THR A 170 3.27 2.74 -4.74
CA THR A 170 2.09 2.76 -3.85
C THR A 170 2.28 1.92 -2.58
N GLY A 171 2.89 0.73 -2.70
CA GLY A 171 3.12 -0.20 -1.59
C GLY A 171 3.89 -1.45 -2.02
N GLU A 172 4.14 -2.37 -1.08
CA GLU A 172 4.91 -3.60 -1.33
C GLU A 172 4.33 -4.45 -2.48
N MET A 173 2.99 -4.52 -2.56
CA MET A 173 2.26 -5.34 -3.54
C MET A 173 2.61 -5.01 -5.00
N ASP A 174 3.03 -3.77 -5.30
CA ASP A 174 3.45 -3.33 -6.63
C ASP A 174 4.54 -4.22 -7.26
N ALA A 175 5.42 -4.81 -6.45
CA ALA A 175 6.47 -5.69 -6.93
C ALA A 175 5.94 -7.05 -7.42
N TYR A 176 4.88 -7.54 -6.79
CA TYR A 176 4.22 -8.79 -7.15
C TYR A 176 3.32 -8.56 -8.38
N TYR A 177 2.56 -7.46 -8.44
CA TYR A 177 1.83 -7.02 -9.64
C TYR A 177 2.77 -6.82 -10.85
N LEU A 178 3.95 -6.22 -10.63
CA LEU A 178 4.99 -6.12 -11.64
C LEU A 178 5.52 -7.50 -12.08
N GLN A 179 5.73 -8.42 -11.13
CA GLN A 179 6.23 -9.75 -11.47
C GLN A 179 5.18 -10.60 -12.19
N ALA A 180 3.89 -10.48 -11.87
CA ALA A 180 2.80 -11.10 -12.62
C ALA A 180 2.78 -10.60 -14.09
N ALA A 181 2.89 -9.29 -14.28
CA ALA A 181 2.98 -8.67 -15.60
C ALA A 181 4.21 -9.15 -16.42
N LEU A 182 5.32 -9.44 -15.75
CA LEU A 182 6.53 -10.05 -16.34
C LEU A 182 6.36 -11.56 -16.61
N ASN A 183 5.66 -12.28 -15.73
CA ASN A 183 5.39 -13.72 -15.83
C ASN A 183 4.54 -14.08 -17.07
N ALA A 184 3.73 -13.14 -17.59
CA ALA A 184 2.95 -13.30 -18.82
C ALA A 184 3.77 -13.77 -20.04
N ARG A 185 5.09 -13.52 -20.07
CA ARG A 185 6.06 -14.11 -21.02
C ARG A 185 7.30 -14.71 -20.34
N GLN A 186 7.14 -15.17 -19.10
CA GLN A 186 8.17 -15.82 -18.28
C GLN A 186 9.47 -15.00 -18.11
N LEU A 187 9.35 -13.67 -18.04
CA LEU A 187 10.51 -12.79 -17.89
C LEU A 187 11.09 -12.85 -16.46
N PRO A 188 12.43 -12.84 -16.31
CA PRO A 188 13.08 -13.01 -15.01
C PRO A 188 12.91 -11.78 -14.11
N VAL A 189 12.96 -12.02 -12.78
CA VAL A 189 12.91 -10.98 -11.74
C VAL A 189 13.87 -9.80 -12.06
N PRO A 190 13.42 -8.54 -11.93
CA PRO A 190 14.27 -7.37 -12.18
C PRO A 190 15.55 -7.38 -11.33
N ILE A 191 16.65 -6.96 -11.94
CA ILE A 191 17.86 -6.53 -11.21
C ILE A 191 17.60 -5.10 -10.73
N VAL A 192 17.68 -4.84 -9.43
CA VAL A 192 17.23 -3.58 -8.83
C VAL A 192 18.43 -2.74 -8.42
N PHE A 193 18.61 -1.57 -9.03
CA PHE A 193 19.64 -0.60 -8.62
C PHE A 193 19.03 0.49 -7.75
N TRP A 194 19.47 0.60 -6.50
CA TRP A 194 19.02 1.65 -5.58
C TRP A 194 20.06 2.76 -5.50
N LEU A 195 19.73 3.91 -6.11
CA LEU A 195 20.57 5.11 -6.11
C LEU A 195 20.31 5.91 -4.82
N GLN A 196 21.18 5.76 -3.84
CA GLN A 196 21.08 6.47 -2.57
C GLN A 196 21.78 7.84 -2.67
N VAL A 197 21.04 8.91 -2.39
CA VAL A 197 21.53 10.30 -2.25
C VAL A 197 20.94 10.85 -0.97
N ASP A 198 21.71 11.70 -0.26
CA ASP A 198 21.22 12.44 0.90
C ASP A 198 19.92 13.20 0.54
N PRO A 199 18.86 13.16 1.37
CA PRO A 199 17.58 13.78 1.04
C PRO A 199 17.65 15.30 0.77
N LYS A 200 18.55 16.03 1.44
CA LYS A 200 18.72 17.48 1.25
C LYS A 200 19.42 17.77 -0.08
N GLU A 201 20.47 17.02 -0.41
CA GLU A 201 21.15 17.10 -1.71
C GLU A 201 20.25 16.64 -2.87
N GLY A 202 19.47 15.58 -2.69
CA GLY A 202 18.47 15.13 -3.66
C GLY A 202 17.40 16.18 -3.93
N LEU A 203 16.89 16.85 -2.88
CA LEU A 203 15.97 17.97 -2.99
C LEU A 203 16.62 19.18 -3.68
N ARG A 204 17.84 19.56 -3.31
CA ARG A 204 18.59 20.65 -3.96
C ARG A 204 18.81 20.37 -5.45
N ARG A 205 19.19 19.14 -5.82
CA ARG A 205 19.32 18.66 -7.21
C ARG A 205 17.99 18.62 -7.97
N ALA A 206 16.84 18.63 -7.30
CA ALA A 206 15.52 18.73 -7.93
C ALA A 206 15.09 20.20 -8.10
N GLN A 207 15.30 21.02 -7.07
CA GLN A 207 15.06 22.48 -7.09
C GLN A 207 15.88 23.16 -8.19
N SER A 208 17.16 22.80 -8.37
CA SER A 208 18.03 23.33 -9.42
C SER A 208 17.62 22.98 -10.86
N ARG A 209 16.61 22.11 -11.04
CA ARG A 209 15.99 21.78 -12.34
C ARG A 209 14.62 22.46 -12.53
N GLY A 210 14.25 23.41 -11.67
CA GLY A 210 12.95 24.10 -11.71
C GLY A 210 11.76 23.20 -11.33
N ASP A 211 12.02 21.99 -10.82
CA ASP A 211 11.02 20.94 -10.67
C ASP A 211 10.16 21.11 -9.38
N GLN A 212 9.86 22.35 -8.99
CA GLN A 212 8.95 22.66 -7.89
C GLN A 212 7.50 22.48 -8.33
N LYS A 213 6.85 21.44 -7.80
CA LYS A 213 5.39 21.28 -7.83
C LYS A 213 4.91 21.04 -6.41
N ALA A 214 4.19 22.01 -5.86
CA ALA A 214 3.54 21.93 -4.55
C ALA A 214 2.47 20.82 -4.54
N GLY A 215 2.21 20.24 -3.37
CA GLY A 215 1.21 19.17 -3.18
C GLY A 215 1.63 17.78 -3.67
N ALA A 216 2.75 17.64 -4.39
CA ALA A 216 3.23 16.35 -4.90
C ALA A 216 4.17 15.60 -3.92
N ASP A 217 4.53 16.21 -2.79
CA ASP A 217 5.49 15.64 -1.83
C ASP A 217 4.96 14.42 -1.07
N HIS A 218 3.65 14.35 -0.83
CA HIS A 218 3.00 13.17 -0.27
C HIS A 218 3.23 11.92 -1.15
N TRP A 219 2.98 12.02 -2.46
CA TRP A 219 3.18 10.90 -3.39
C TRP A 219 4.65 10.50 -3.54
N ARG A 220 5.58 11.46 -3.50
CA ARG A 220 7.04 11.17 -3.47
C ARG A 220 7.44 10.39 -2.21
N TYR A 221 6.81 10.70 -1.08
CA TYR A 221 7.01 9.98 0.19
C TYR A 221 6.43 8.56 0.14
N VAL A 222 5.24 8.36 -0.46
CA VAL A 222 4.67 7.02 -0.67
C VAL A 222 5.56 6.19 -1.60
N GLU A 223 6.05 6.76 -2.72
CA GLU A 223 7.01 6.11 -3.62
C GLU A 223 8.28 5.67 -2.88
N GLN A 224 8.88 6.59 -2.11
CA GLN A 224 10.11 6.32 -1.37
C GLN A 224 9.92 5.29 -0.25
N ARG A 225 8.74 5.25 0.41
CA ARG A 225 8.41 4.21 1.40
C ARG A 225 8.38 2.84 0.74
N ALA A 226 7.55 2.69 -0.30
CA ALA A 226 7.35 1.42 -0.98
C ALA A 226 8.68 0.87 -1.56
N GLN A 227 9.53 1.74 -2.12
CA GLN A 227 10.86 1.36 -2.63
C GLN A 227 11.84 0.92 -1.53
N ALA A 228 11.80 1.53 -0.33
CA ALA A 228 12.66 1.10 0.78
C ALA A 228 12.18 -0.23 1.39
N GLU A 229 10.88 -0.33 1.65
CA GLU A 229 10.19 -1.49 2.21
C GLU A 229 10.43 -2.75 1.35
N ILE A 230 10.19 -2.67 0.04
CA ILE A 230 10.43 -3.79 -0.88
C ILE A 230 11.92 -4.12 -1.09
N ALA A 231 12.80 -3.12 -1.03
CA ALA A 231 14.22 -3.33 -1.22
C ALA A 231 14.77 -4.28 -0.15
N ASP A 232 14.51 -3.98 1.13
CA ASP A 232 14.97 -4.81 2.24
C ASP A 232 14.14 -6.09 2.43
N HIS A 233 12.81 -6.04 2.30
CA HIS A 233 11.95 -7.21 2.56
C HIS A 233 11.91 -8.24 1.43
N VAL A 234 12.17 -7.86 0.19
CA VAL A 234 12.03 -8.74 -0.99
C VAL A 234 13.34 -8.82 -1.79
N TYR A 235 13.76 -7.74 -2.44
CA TYR A 235 14.83 -7.80 -3.46
C TYR A 235 16.21 -8.11 -2.88
N LYS A 236 16.48 -7.69 -1.63
CA LYS A 236 17.71 -7.99 -0.89
C LYS A 236 17.79 -9.46 -0.49
N LYS A 237 16.70 -10.05 0.03
CA LYS A 237 16.66 -11.46 0.45
C LYS A 237 16.96 -12.43 -0.69
N ILE A 238 16.54 -12.09 -1.91
CA ILE A 238 16.74 -12.91 -3.12
C ILE A 238 17.99 -12.52 -3.93
N GLY A 239 18.81 -11.59 -3.41
CA GLY A 239 20.13 -11.26 -3.96
C GLY A 239 20.16 -10.43 -5.25
N VAL A 240 19.07 -9.73 -5.60
CA VAL A 240 18.98 -8.92 -6.85
C VAL A 240 19.06 -7.41 -6.61
N LEU A 241 19.16 -6.97 -5.36
CA LEU A 241 19.34 -5.57 -4.99
C LEU A 241 20.82 -5.16 -5.02
N HIS A 242 21.13 -4.09 -5.76
CA HIS A 242 22.42 -3.43 -5.78
C HIS A 242 22.28 -1.98 -5.33
N ILE A 243 22.71 -1.70 -4.10
CA ILE A 243 22.76 -0.35 -3.55
C ILE A 243 23.99 0.39 -4.10
N ILE A 244 23.80 1.63 -4.55
CA ILE A 244 24.87 2.52 -5.01
C ILE A 244 24.77 3.84 -4.27
N ASP A 245 25.82 4.19 -3.52
CA ASP A 245 25.97 5.49 -2.87
C ASP A 245 26.40 6.55 -3.90
N CYS A 246 25.47 7.45 -4.22
CA CYS A 246 25.64 8.54 -5.17
C CYS A 246 26.00 9.87 -4.50
N ASN A 247 26.41 9.82 -3.22
CA ASN A 247 27.10 10.91 -2.50
C ASN A 247 28.62 10.71 -2.59
N MET A 248 29.08 9.47 -2.47
CA MET A 248 30.50 9.07 -2.53
C MET A 248 31.03 8.88 -3.96
N LEU A 249 30.20 9.07 -4.99
CA LEU A 249 30.54 8.84 -6.39
C LEU A 249 30.17 10.02 -7.30
N GLU A 250 31.08 10.37 -8.22
CA GLU A 250 30.80 11.25 -9.34
C GLU A 250 29.73 10.63 -10.27
N ALA A 251 28.84 11.45 -10.83
CA ALA A 251 27.68 10.98 -11.59
C ALA A 251 27.99 10.05 -12.79
N ARG A 252 29.18 10.16 -13.40
CA ARG A 252 29.63 9.23 -14.44
C ARG A 252 29.96 7.84 -13.87
N ARG A 253 30.68 7.78 -12.74
CA ARG A 253 31.07 6.53 -12.07
C ARG A 253 29.88 5.72 -11.59
N VAL A 254 28.74 6.37 -11.29
CA VAL A 254 27.46 5.70 -11.00
C VAL A 254 27.02 4.84 -12.19
N GLY A 255 27.04 5.41 -13.41
CA GLY A 255 26.72 4.68 -14.63
C GLY A 255 27.72 3.54 -14.89
N ASP A 256 29.02 3.84 -14.81
CA ASP A 256 30.09 2.83 -14.99
C ASP A 256 29.96 1.66 -14.00
N ARG A 257 29.55 1.93 -12.76
CA ARG A 257 29.30 0.91 -11.73
C ARG A 257 28.09 0.03 -12.09
N ILE A 258 26.99 0.63 -12.57
CA ILE A 258 25.82 -0.11 -13.05
C ILE A 258 26.21 -1.03 -14.23
N TYR A 259 26.91 -0.48 -15.23
CA TYR A 259 27.34 -1.25 -16.40
C TYR A 259 28.30 -2.38 -16.01
N SER A 260 29.23 -2.13 -15.09
CA SER A 260 30.15 -3.16 -14.57
C SER A 260 29.43 -4.30 -13.84
N ILE A 261 28.25 -4.04 -13.25
CA ILE A 261 27.43 -5.08 -12.61
C ILE A 261 26.65 -5.85 -13.69
N ILE A 262 25.96 -5.15 -14.59
CA ILE A 262 25.18 -5.77 -15.69
C ILE A 262 26.07 -6.65 -16.58
N ASP A 263 27.21 -6.12 -17.05
CA ASP A 263 28.19 -6.86 -17.85
C ASP A 263 28.75 -8.11 -17.15
N GLY A 264 28.70 -8.16 -15.81
CA GLY A 264 29.19 -9.28 -15.00
C GLY A 264 28.20 -10.43 -14.84
N LEU A 265 26.90 -10.20 -15.13
CA LEU A 265 25.84 -11.20 -14.98
C LEU A 265 25.74 -12.16 -16.18
N PHE A 266 26.25 -11.78 -17.35
CA PHE A 266 26.16 -12.57 -18.58
C PHE A 266 27.45 -13.38 -18.82
N PRO A 267 27.35 -14.66 -19.26
CA PRO A 267 26.14 -15.41 -19.63
C PRO A 267 25.48 -16.15 -18.44
N LYS A 268 26.00 -16.03 -17.21
CA LYS A 268 25.64 -16.90 -16.07
C LYS A 268 24.49 -16.35 -15.20
N ARG A 269 23.47 -15.71 -15.78
CA ARG A 269 22.33 -15.19 -15.00
C ARG A 269 21.44 -16.33 -14.53
N ASN A 270 21.29 -16.47 -13.20
CA ASN A 270 20.37 -17.47 -12.65
C ASN A 270 18.91 -17.08 -12.93
N ARG A 271 18.17 -17.94 -13.65
CA ARG A 271 16.73 -17.79 -13.92
C ARG A 271 15.83 -18.52 -12.91
N SER A 272 16.38 -19.21 -11.91
CA SER A 272 15.60 -19.86 -10.84
C SER A 272 15.10 -18.88 -9.77
N ILE A 273 15.62 -17.64 -9.75
CA ILE A 273 15.23 -16.61 -8.77
C ILE A 273 13.74 -16.29 -8.95
N ARG A 274 13.00 -16.23 -7.85
CA ARG A 274 11.61 -15.79 -7.74
C ARG A 274 11.52 -14.75 -6.63
N LEU A 275 10.41 -14.01 -6.58
CA LEU A 275 10.05 -13.31 -5.35
C LEU A 275 9.71 -14.35 -4.26
N PRO A 276 9.79 -14.01 -2.96
CA PRO A 276 9.14 -14.81 -1.91
C PRO A 276 7.61 -14.83 -2.13
N LEU A 277 6.89 -15.64 -1.35
CA LEU A 277 5.43 -15.57 -1.35
C LEU A 277 4.96 -14.30 -0.63
N ALA A 278 4.05 -13.55 -1.26
CA ALA A 278 3.28 -12.51 -0.57
C ALA A 278 2.22 -13.15 0.33
N THR A 279 2.38 -13.01 1.64
CA THR A 279 1.40 -13.44 2.67
C THR A 279 1.39 -12.41 3.80
N PRO A 280 0.21 -12.06 4.38
CA PRO A 280 0.12 -11.15 5.52
C PRO A 280 0.62 -11.76 6.84
N ILE A 281 0.86 -13.07 6.91
CA ILE A 281 1.46 -13.71 8.09
C ILE A 281 2.71 -14.47 7.68
N ALA A 282 3.86 -14.03 8.20
CA ALA A 282 5.15 -14.68 7.95
C ALA A 282 5.12 -16.16 8.35
N GLY A 283 5.42 -17.05 7.40
CA GLY A 283 5.37 -18.50 7.58
C GLY A 283 4.01 -19.15 7.34
N TYR A 284 2.93 -18.39 7.12
CA TYR A 284 1.62 -18.93 6.75
C TYR A 284 1.40 -18.85 5.24
N GLU A 285 1.78 -19.91 4.53
CA GLU A 285 1.81 -19.91 3.06
C GLU A 285 0.44 -20.13 2.39
N LYS A 286 -0.65 -20.30 3.14
CA LYS A 286 -2.00 -20.59 2.60
C LYS A 286 -2.80 -19.34 2.21
N PHE A 287 -2.32 -18.14 2.53
CA PHE A 287 -2.87 -16.89 2.03
C PHE A 287 -2.12 -16.50 0.76
N HIS A 288 -2.81 -16.56 -0.37
CA HIS A 288 -2.22 -16.24 -1.67
C HIS A 288 -2.69 -14.86 -2.12
N LEU A 289 -1.75 -13.97 -2.49
CA LEU A 289 -2.09 -12.69 -3.12
C LEU A 289 -2.77 -12.95 -4.47
N LEU A 290 -3.88 -12.26 -4.75
CA LEU A 290 -4.39 -12.14 -6.12
C LEU A 290 -3.46 -11.15 -6.86
N ASP A 291 -2.54 -11.70 -7.66
CA ASP A 291 -1.46 -10.96 -8.32
C ASP A 291 -1.81 -10.44 -9.73
N ASP A 292 -3.03 -10.68 -10.21
CA ASP A 292 -3.59 -9.90 -11.33
C ASP A 292 -4.06 -8.52 -10.84
N TYR A 293 -3.45 -7.48 -11.39
CA TYR A 293 -3.74 -6.10 -11.01
C TYR A 293 -5.09 -5.60 -11.55
N SER A 294 -5.56 -6.14 -12.67
CA SER A 294 -6.84 -5.77 -13.29
C SER A 294 -8.00 -6.27 -12.43
N ASP A 295 -7.92 -7.52 -11.96
CA ASP A 295 -8.90 -8.11 -11.04
C ASP A 295 -8.90 -7.36 -9.70
N PHE A 296 -7.73 -7.09 -9.10
CA PHE A 296 -7.65 -6.27 -7.89
C PHE A 296 -8.28 -4.88 -8.08
N GLN A 297 -8.05 -4.22 -9.22
CA GLN A 297 -8.68 -2.92 -9.52
C GLN A 297 -10.18 -3.02 -9.78
N GLN A 298 -10.68 -4.13 -10.31
CA GLN A 298 -12.11 -4.34 -10.53
C GLN A 298 -12.83 -4.59 -9.20
N LEU A 299 -12.30 -5.50 -8.39
CA LEU A 299 -12.77 -5.78 -7.03
C LEU A 299 -12.76 -4.53 -6.14
N SER A 300 -11.71 -3.70 -6.25
CA SER A 300 -11.63 -2.41 -5.55
C SER A 300 -12.77 -1.45 -5.91
N LYS A 301 -13.30 -1.50 -7.13
CA LYS A 301 -14.48 -0.71 -7.53
C LYS A 301 -15.76 -1.35 -7.01
N GLU A 302 -15.88 -2.68 -7.07
CA GLU A 302 -17.07 -3.43 -6.63
C GLU A 302 -17.33 -3.30 -5.12
N VAL A 303 -16.27 -3.40 -4.31
CA VAL A 303 -16.28 -3.09 -2.86
C VAL A 303 -16.84 -1.70 -2.59
N HIS A 304 -16.49 -0.70 -3.39
CA HIS A 304 -17.00 0.66 -3.24
C HIS A 304 -18.41 0.83 -3.82
N ALA A 305 -18.75 0.15 -4.91
CA ALA A 305 -20.08 0.16 -5.50
C ALA A 305 -21.14 -0.48 -4.58
N ALA A 306 -20.80 -1.57 -3.87
CA ALA A 306 -21.67 -2.23 -2.89
C ALA A 306 -22.12 -1.30 -1.74
N ILE A 307 -21.24 -0.40 -1.29
CA ILE A 307 -21.56 0.67 -0.33
C ILE A 307 -22.09 1.95 -1.00
N GLY A 308 -22.43 1.94 -2.29
CA GLY A 308 -23.01 3.07 -3.02
C GLY A 308 -22.04 4.22 -3.28
N ASN A 309 -20.76 3.92 -3.50
CA ASN A 309 -19.75 4.85 -4.00
C ASN A 309 -19.34 4.45 -5.43
N THR A 310 -20.00 5.03 -6.42
CA THR A 310 -19.85 4.69 -7.85
C THR A 310 -19.01 5.69 -8.65
N SER A 311 -18.59 6.81 -8.04
CA SER A 311 -17.89 7.92 -8.71
C SER A 311 -16.86 8.66 -7.85
N GLY A 312 -16.70 8.27 -6.58
CA GLY A 312 -15.66 8.80 -5.69
C GLY A 312 -14.34 8.02 -5.80
N ARG A 313 -13.44 8.28 -4.85
CA ARG A 313 -12.20 7.51 -4.69
C ARG A 313 -12.49 6.07 -4.27
N THR A 314 -11.66 5.14 -4.72
CA THR A 314 -11.74 3.69 -4.43
C THR A 314 -10.39 3.11 -3.97
N ASP A 315 -9.42 3.97 -3.64
CA ASP A 315 -8.02 3.65 -3.31
C ASP A 315 -7.73 3.67 -1.80
N SER A 316 -8.73 3.32 -0.99
CA SER A 316 -8.64 3.24 0.48
C SER A 316 -9.69 2.28 1.02
N ALA A 317 -9.38 1.51 2.06
CA ALA A 317 -10.35 0.59 2.65
C ALA A 317 -11.55 1.37 3.23
N PRO A 318 -12.81 0.99 2.93
CA PRO A 318 -14.01 1.64 3.48
C PRO A 318 -14.26 1.23 4.94
N LEU A 319 -13.30 1.50 5.82
CA LEU A 319 -13.29 1.09 7.23
C LEU A 319 -13.34 2.30 8.18
N SER A 320 -13.97 2.13 9.34
CA SER A 320 -14.03 3.15 10.40
C SER A 320 -12.68 3.27 11.11
N SER A 321 -12.17 4.48 11.31
CA SER A 321 -10.93 4.77 12.05
C SER A 321 -11.24 5.37 13.42
N ILE A 322 -10.52 4.93 14.45
CA ILE A 322 -10.73 5.36 15.85
C ILE A 322 -10.55 6.89 15.94
N GLY A 323 -11.60 7.60 16.34
CA GLY A 323 -11.68 9.06 16.28
C GLY A 323 -11.25 9.83 17.54
N GLY A 324 -10.78 9.13 18.57
CA GLY A 324 -10.28 9.76 19.80
C GLY A 324 -9.87 8.75 20.87
N TYR A 325 -9.38 9.28 21.99
CA TYR A 325 -9.01 8.52 23.18
C TYR A 325 -10.06 8.67 24.29
N ILE A 326 -10.07 7.72 25.23
CA ILE A 326 -10.76 7.80 26.53
C ILE A 326 -9.73 8.09 27.61
N ASP A 327 -10.05 9.06 28.46
CA ASP A 327 -9.22 9.60 29.53
C ASP A 327 -10.11 10.08 30.69
N ALA A 328 -9.54 10.62 31.78
CA ALA A 328 -10.33 11.11 32.91
C ALA A 328 -11.29 12.25 32.54
N SER A 329 -11.01 13.04 31.49
CA SER A 329 -11.94 14.09 31.03
C SER A 329 -13.25 13.52 30.48
N SER A 330 -13.21 12.29 29.96
CA SER A 330 -14.37 11.55 29.42
C SER A 330 -15.43 11.20 30.49
N PHE A 331 -15.06 11.28 31.78
CA PHE A 331 -15.94 11.05 32.93
C PHE A 331 -16.12 12.29 33.82
N ALA A 332 -15.53 13.43 33.45
CA ALA A 332 -15.45 14.62 34.32
C ALA A 332 -16.75 15.46 34.39
N ASN A 333 -17.73 15.23 33.52
CA ASN A 333 -18.97 16.00 33.51
C ASN A 333 -20.19 15.20 33.03
N ARG A 334 -21.40 15.67 33.38
CA ARG A 334 -22.68 14.98 33.11
C ARG A 334 -22.96 14.74 31.62
N GLN A 335 -22.45 15.57 30.71
CA GLN A 335 -22.68 15.42 29.27
C GLN A 335 -21.81 14.28 28.70
N GLU A 336 -20.52 14.24 29.02
CA GLU A 336 -19.66 13.12 28.58
C GLU A 336 -20.04 11.82 29.28
N CYS A 337 -20.39 11.82 30.57
CA CYS A 337 -20.93 10.61 31.23
C CYS A 337 -22.21 10.08 30.56
N LYS A 338 -23.11 10.95 30.06
CA LYS A 338 -24.30 10.56 29.28
C LYS A 338 -23.93 10.01 27.88
N ARG A 339 -22.82 10.45 27.31
CA ARG A 339 -22.28 9.90 26.05
C ARG A 339 -21.70 8.51 26.29
N MET A 340 -20.82 8.38 27.29
CA MET A 340 -20.19 7.12 27.71
C MET A 340 -21.23 6.07 28.11
N SER A 341 -22.31 6.45 28.82
CA SER A 341 -23.38 5.51 29.22
C SER A 341 -24.14 4.86 28.06
N SER A 342 -23.96 5.31 26.81
CA SER A 342 -24.57 4.69 25.62
C SER A 342 -23.60 3.85 24.78
N MET A 343 -22.37 3.64 25.26
CA MET A 343 -21.33 2.89 24.56
C MET A 343 -21.27 1.41 24.97
N TYR A 344 -20.86 0.59 24.01
CA TYR A 344 -20.40 -0.77 24.23
C TYR A 344 -18.87 -0.79 24.31
N VAL A 345 -18.32 -1.80 24.97
CA VAL A 345 -16.89 -2.00 25.13
C VAL A 345 -16.45 -3.36 24.59
N THR A 346 -15.26 -3.42 24.04
CA THR A 346 -14.55 -4.66 23.68
C THR A 346 -13.05 -4.48 23.85
N LEU A 347 -12.30 -5.58 23.89
CA LEU A 347 -10.84 -5.54 24.02
C LEU A 347 -10.22 -4.98 22.72
N LYS A 348 -9.23 -4.10 22.81
CA LYS A 348 -8.46 -3.73 21.60
C LYS A 348 -7.41 -4.82 21.38
N VAL A 349 -7.60 -5.58 20.30
CA VAL A 349 -6.67 -6.62 19.88
C VAL A 349 -5.44 -5.94 19.29
N ASP A 350 -4.24 -6.47 19.54
CA ASP A 350 -3.04 -6.10 18.80
C ASP A 350 -2.89 -7.04 17.58
N GLY A 351 -3.44 -6.61 16.45
CA GLY A 351 -3.52 -7.38 15.22
C GLY A 351 -3.64 -6.51 13.99
N GLU A 352 -3.35 -7.08 12.82
CA GLU A 352 -3.48 -6.37 11.55
C GLU A 352 -4.94 -6.29 11.12
N ARG A 353 -5.37 -5.13 10.61
CA ARG A 353 -6.77 -4.91 10.27
C ARG A 353 -7.08 -5.13 8.80
N PHE A 354 -8.18 -5.82 8.52
CA PHE A 354 -8.62 -6.22 7.19
C PHE A 354 -10.10 -5.89 6.95
N LEU A 355 -10.44 -5.62 5.69
CA LEU A 355 -11.79 -5.77 5.17
C LEU A 355 -11.90 -7.17 4.56
N ILE A 356 -12.82 -8.00 5.04
CA ILE A 356 -13.02 -9.37 4.56
C ILE A 356 -14.28 -9.41 3.71
N VAL A 357 -14.18 -9.83 2.45
CA VAL A 357 -15.22 -9.70 1.42
C VAL A 357 -15.58 -11.07 0.87
N LYS A 358 -16.87 -11.43 0.94
CA LYS A 358 -17.40 -12.61 0.23
C LYS A 358 -17.85 -12.20 -1.16
N HIS A 359 -17.07 -12.56 -2.17
CA HIS A 359 -17.40 -12.41 -3.58
C HIS A 359 -18.02 -13.70 -4.14
N SER A 360 -18.85 -13.57 -5.17
CA SER A 360 -19.46 -14.70 -5.88
C SER A 360 -18.44 -15.52 -6.68
N HIS A 361 -17.45 -14.87 -7.30
CA HIS A 361 -16.48 -15.53 -8.18
C HIS A 361 -15.23 -16.05 -7.43
N PHE A 362 -14.67 -15.27 -6.50
CA PHE A 362 -13.39 -15.57 -5.84
C PHE A 362 -13.53 -16.19 -4.43
N GLY A 363 -14.76 -16.43 -3.96
CA GLY A 363 -14.98 -16.91 -2.60
C GLY A 363 -14.78 -15.80 -1.56
N VAL A 364 -13.91 -16.00 -0.57
CA VAL A 364 -13.60 -15.01 0.48
C VAL A 364 -12.22 -14.38 0.28
N LEU A 365 -12.19 -13.05 0.27
CA LEU A 365 -10.98 -12.24 0.07
C LEU A 365 -10.68 -11.34 1.27
N GLY A 366 -9.41 -11.23 1.64
CA GLY A 366 -8.92 -10.28 2.66
C GLY A 366 -8.16 -9.11 2.05
N PHE A 367 -8.67 -7.89 2.23
CA PHE A 367 -7.99 -6.64 1.88
C PHE A 367 -7.38 -6.02 3.14
N PRO A 368 -6.05 -5.81 3.24
CA PRO A 368 -5.46 -5.14 4.40
C PRO A 368 -5.92 -3.67 4.47
N PHE A 369 -5.91 -3.07 5.65
CA PHE A 369 -6.39 -1.69 5.88
C PHE A 369 -5.72 -0.63 4.98
N VAL A 370 -4.47 -0.85 4.57
CA VAL A 370 -3.74 0.01 3.61
C VAL A 370 -4.28 -0.07 2.18
N PHE A 371 -5.10 -1.08 1.86
CA PHE A 371 -5.84 -1.27 0.61
C PHE A 371 -4.98 -1.28 -0.67
N THR A 372 -3.77 -1.86 -0.57
CA THR A 372 -2.82 -1.98 -1.69
C THR A 372 -2.85 -3.34 -2.40
N GLY A 373 -3.77 -4.24 -2.06
CA GLY A 373 -3.93 -5.57 -2.67
C GLY A 373 -5.06 -6.37 -2.01
N CYS A 374 -5.24 -7.63 -2.41
CA CYS A 374 -6.16 -8.55 -1.76
C CYS A 374 -5.66 -10.00 -1.81
N TYR A 375 -5.93 -10.76 -0.74
CA TYR A 375 -5.48 -12.14 -0.56
C TYR A 375 -6.67 -13.10 -0.55
N ASP A 376 -6.46 -14.32 -1.04
CA ASP A 376 -7.36 -15.45 -0.83
C ASP A 376 -7.41 -15.80 0.67
N PHE A 377 -8.62 -15.78 1.23
CA PHE A 377 -8.93 -16.11 2.63
C PHE A 377 -9.85 -17.33 2.76
N ASN A 378 -10.20 -18.02 1.65
CA ASN A 378 -11.14 -19.15 1.63
C ASN A 378 -10.77 -20.24 2.64
N VAL A 379 -9.47 -20.51 2.83
CA VAL A 379 -8.94 -21.50 3.78
C VAL A 379 -9.41 -21.34 5.23
N LEU A 380 -9.86 -20.14 5.66
CA LEU A 380 -10.44 -19.92 7.00
C LEU A 380 -11.96 -20.18 7.05
N PHE A 381 -12.64 -20.12 5.91
CA PHE A 381 -14.09 -20.10 5.78
C PHE A 381 -14.65 -21.39 5.14
N ASP A 382 -13.90 -22.11 4.31
CA ASP A 382 -14.31 -23.37 3.68
C ASP A 382 -14.80 -24.45 4.68
N PRO A 383 -14.28 -24.57 5.92
CA PRO A 383 -14.82 -25.49 6.92
C PRO A 383 -16.16 -25.04 7.54
N LEU A 384 -16.58 -23.79 7.32
CA LEU A 384 -17.61 -23.09 8.09
C LEU A 384 -18.89 -22.84 7.27
N LYS A 385 -20.04 -23.23 7.82
CA LYS A 385 -21.35 -23.16 7.17
C LYS A 385 -22.18 -21.97 7.64
N PHE A 386 -21.71 -20.78 7.28
CA PHE A 386 -22.46 -19.53 7.46
C PHE A 386 -23.81 -19.58 6.71
N PRO A 387 -24.92 -19.09 7.31
CA PRO A 387 -26.15 -18.81 6.59
C PRO A 387 -25.92 -17.77 5.47
N ASN A 388 -26.77 -17.80 4.44
CA ASN A 388 -26.74 -16.78 3.39
C ASN A 388 -27.19 -15.40 3.93
N ALA A 389 -26.41 -14.36 3.62
CA ALA A 389 -26.66 -13.03 4.18
C ALA A 389 -27.93 -12.36 3.62
N LEU A 390 -28.30 -12.62 2.36
CA LEU A 390 -29.50 -12.05 1.73
C LEU A 390 -30.77 -12.64 2.36
N GLU A 391 -30.78 -13.96 2.60
CA GLU A 391 -31.89 -14.65 3.27
C GLU A 391 -32.12 -14.14 4.71
N MET A 392 -31.03 -13.88 5.46
CA MET A 392 -31.13 -13.27 6.80
C MET A 392 -31.61 -11.82 6.80
N VAL A 393 -31.52 -11.11 5.67
CA VAL A 393 -31.93 -9.71 5.55
C VAL A 393 -33.39 -9.56 5.13
N GLY A 394 -33.94 -10.53 4.40
CA GLY A 394 -35.36 -10.61 4.01
C GLY A 394 -35.76 -9.73 2.81
N ASP A 395 -35.18 -8.54 2.68
CA ASP A 395 -35.36 -7.66 1.52
C ASP A 395 -34.51 -8.14 0.33
N ARG A 396 -35.16 -8.65 -0.71
CA ARG A 396 -34.52 -8.92 -2.02
C ARG A 396 -34.20 -7.61 -2.75
N GLN A 397 -33.06 -7.01 -2.42
CA GLN A 397 -32.39 -6.06 -3.32
C GLN A 397 -31.55 -6.84 -4.34
N GLU A 398 -31.41 -6.31 -5.56
CA GLU A 398 -30.66 -6.97 -6.63
C GLU A 398 -29.17 -7.07 -6.28
N GLU A 399 -28.50 -8.16 -6.71
CA GLU A 399 -27.07 -8.43 -6.47
C GLU A 399 -26.14 -7.51 -7.31
N ALA A 400 -26.28 -6.20 -7.17
CA ALA A 400 -25.68 -5.17 -8.03
C ALA A 400 -24.14 -5.06 -7.97
N SER A 401 -23.44 -6.00 -7.33
CA SER A 401 -21.97 -5.96 -7.13
C SER A 401 -21.30 -7.32 -6.97
N GLY A 402 -22.02 -8.46 -7.05
CA GLY A 402 -21.44 -9.80 -6.83
C GLY A 402 -20.93 -10.09 -5.42
N ILE A 403 -21.04 -9.14 -4.49
CA ILE A 403 -20.59 -9.23 -3.10
C ILE A 403 -21.78 -9.58 -2.19
N GLU A 404 -21.64 -10.62 -1.38
CA GLU A 404 -22.67 -11.08 -0.43
C GLU A 404 -22.57 -10.32 0.90
N TRP A 405 -21.35 -10.20 1.44
CA TRP A 405 -21.06 -9.50 2.69
C TRP A 405 -19.62 -8.94 2.69
N MET A 406 -19.40 -7.92 3.51
CA MET A 406 -18.11 -7.30 3.79
C MET A 406 -17.98 -7.00 5.29
N LEU A 407 -16.97 -7.58 5.93
CA LEU A 407 -16.72 -7.52 7.37
C LEU A 407 -15.49 -6.65 7.68
N ASP A 408 -15.55 -5.97 8.82
CA ASP A 408 -14.43 -5.26 9.44
C ASP A 408 -13.77 -6.19 10.45
N ALA A 409 -12.47 -6.47 10.33
CA ALA A 409 -11.82 -7.54 11.09
C ALA A 409 -10.39 -7.19 11.55
N GLU A 410 -10.00 -7.67 12.73
CA GLU A 410 -8.62 -7.68 13.23
C GLU A 410 -8.08 -9.12 13.16
N MET A 411 -7.00 -9.35 12.43
CA MET A 411 -6.33 -10.64 12.31
C MET A 411 -5.13 -10.71 13.25
N THR A 412 -5.06 -11.80 14.00
CA THR A 412 -3.96 -12.14 14.92
C THR A 412 -3.30 -13.44 14.50
N ASN A 413 -2.10 -13.68 15.03
CA ASN A 413 -1.41 -14.96 14.94
C ASN A 413 -1.20 -15.51 16.36
N SER A 414 -1.55 -16.77 16.63
CA SER A 414 -1.25 -17.36 17.93
C SER A 414 0.23 -17.76 18.02
N ASN A 415 1.00 -17.08 18.88
CA ASN A 415 2.41 -17.41 19.15
C ASN A 415 2.60 -18.68 20.02
N SER A 416 1.63 -19.60 20.02
CA SER A 416 1.65 -20.85 20.79
C SER A 416 2.73 -21.82 20.30
N GLU A 417 2.99 -21.85 18.99
CA GLU A 417 4.07 -22.64 18.37
C GLU A 417 4.88 -21.77 17.39
N PRO A 418 6.15 -21.41 17.70
CA PRO A 418 6.94 -20.47 16.89
C PRO A 418 7.14 -20.85 15.42
N ASN A 419 6.96 -22.13 15.07
CA ASN A 419 7.13 -22.67 13.72
C ASN A 419 5.81 -22.98 12.99
N GLN A 420 4.65 -22.75 13.61
CA GLN A 420 3.33 -22.99 13.02
C GLN A 420 2.38 -21.83 13.32
N PRO A 421 2.46 -20.72 12.56
CA PRO A 421 1.49 -19.64 12.69
C PRO A 421 0.07 -20.14 12.46
N GLN A 422 -0.86 -19.75 13.34
CA GLN A 422 -2.29 -20.00 13.18
C GLN A 422 -3.02 -18.64 13.16
N PRO A 423 -3.56 -18.21 12.01
CA PRO A 423 -4.40 -17.01 11.94
C PRO A 423 -5.66 -17.19 12.77
N LEU A 424 -5.96 -16.18 13.59
CA LEU A 424 -7.24 -16.01 14.27
C LEU A 424 -7.84 -14.65 13.89
N LEU A 425 -8.99 -14.69 13.24
CA LEU A 425 -9.66 -13.54 12.63
C LEU A 425 -10.85 -13.08 13.49
N HIS A 426 -10.69 -11.93 14.14
CA HIS A 426 -11.69 -11.31 15.01
C HIS A 426 -12.58 -10.38 14.19
N ILE A 427 -13.82 -10.78 13.90
CA ILE A 427 -14.80 -9.94 13.22
C ILE A 427 -15.32 -8.89 14.21
N ILE A 428 -15.16 -7.62 13.85
CA ILE A 428 -15.47 -6.43 14.67
C ILE A 428 -16.90 -5.95 14.37
N ASP A 429 -17.23 -5.82 13.08
CA ASP A 429 -18.45 -5.21 12.57
C ASP A 429 -18.67 -5.65 11.10
N TYR A 430 -19.74 -5.21 10.46
CA TYR A 430 -19.88 -5.28 9.00
C TYR A 430 -19.88 -3.89 8.37
N VAL A 431 -19.47 -3.85 7.10
CA VAL A 431 -19.56 -2.70 6.19
C VAL A 431 -20.76 -2.85 5.25
N TYR A 432 -21.01 -4.07 4.79
CA TYR A 432 -22.15 -4.48 3.97
C TYR A 432 -22.56 -5.91 4.33
N PHE A 433 -23.86 -6.21 4.37
CA PHE A 433 -24.34 -7.56 4.67
C PHE A 433 -25.69 -7.79 3.99
N GLY A 434 -25.75 -8.65 2.96
CA GLY A 434 -27.01 -9.04 2.30
C GLY A 434 -27.86 -7.86 1.82
N GLY A 435 -27.25 -6.81 1.28
CA GLY A 435 -27.94 -5.56 0.90
C GLY A 435 -27.96 -4.47 1.98
N LYS A 436 -27.87 -4.80 3.28
CA LYS A 436 -27.79 -3.79 4.35
C LYS A 436 -26.41 -3.13 4.37
N GLN A 437 -26.38 -1.81 4.13
CA GLN A 437 -25.18 -0.98 4.23
C GLN A 437 -25.01 -0.45 5.67
N ALA A 438 -23.87 -0.70 6.31
CA ALA A 438 -23.60 -0.33 7.70
C ALA A 438 -23.70 1.18 7.99
N LYS A 439 -23.47 2.02 6.97
CA LYS A 439 -23.65 3.48 7.02
C LYS A 439 -25.12 3.93 7.20
N ARG A 440 -26.08 3.00 7.20
CA ARG A 440 -27.53 3.23 7.40
C ARG A 440 -28.10 2.52 8.64
N THR A 441 -27.32 1.66 9.30
CA THR A 441 -27.80 0.79 10.40
C THR A 441 -27.04 1.13 11.70
N PRO A 442 -27.70 1.40 12.84
CA PRO A 442 -27.05 1.60 14.14
C PRO A 442 -26.23 0.38 14.59
N PHE A 443 -25.12 0.61 15.31
CA PHE A 443 -24.18 -0.46 15.70
C PHE A 443 -24.84 -1.66 16.42
N PHE A 444 -25.79 -1.43 17.32
CA PHE A 444 -26.48 -2.52 18.01
C PHE A 444 -27.20 -3.47 17.04
N GLU A 445 -27.93 -2.93 16.06
CA GLU A 445 -28.59 -3.73 15.03
C GLU A 445 -27.59 -4.48 14.13
N ARG A 446 -26.41 -3.89 13.88
CA ARG A 446 -25.32 -4.58 13.14
C ARG A 446 -24.76 -5.75 13.95
N TYR A 447 -24.49 -5.53 15.23
CA TYR A 447 -23.90 -6.51 16.13
C TYR A 447 -24.86 -7.67 16.44
N GLU A 448 -26.14 -7.42 16.69
CA GLU A 448 -27.12 -8.50 16.90
C GLU A 448 -27.30 -9.38 15.64
N LEU A 449 -27.28 -8.79 14.43
CA LEU A 449 -27.32 -9.54 13.17
C LEU A 449 -26.08 -10.44 13.02
N LEU A 450 -24.88 -9.94 13.35
CA LEU A 450 -23.66 -10.74 13.36
C LEU A 450 -23.69 -11.83 14.44
N ARG A 451 -24.20 -11.56 15.65
CA ARG A 451 -24.34 -12.55 16.72
C ARG A 451 -25.19 -13.74 16.28
N GLU A 452 -26.34 -13.49 15.66
CA GLU A 452 -27.21 -14.57 15.16
C GLU A 452 -26.56 -15.32 13.98
N TRP A 453 -25.91 -14.61 13.06
CA TRP A 453 -25.19 -15.23 11.93
C TRP A 453 -24.06 -16.16 12.39
N PHE A 454 -23.27 -15.73 13.39
CA PHE A 454 -22.23 -16.56 14.01
C PHE A 454 -22.81 -17.71 14.84
N ARG A 455 -23.89 -17.49 15.61
CA ARG A 455 -24.57 -18.54 16.36
C ARG A 455 -25.06 -19.67 15.43
N LEU A 456 -25.65 -19.30 14.29
CA LEU A 456 -26.08 -20.23 13.25
C LEU A 456 -24.89 -20.90 12.55
N MET A 457 -23.80 -20.18 12.26
CA MET A 457 -22.57 -20.78 11.71
C MET A 457 -22.03 -21.88 12.61
N VAL A 458 -21.89 -21.64 13.91
CA VAL A 458 -21.40 -22.65 14.87
C VAL A 458 -22.34 -23.85 14.92
N GLN A 459 -23.66 -23.60 14.97
CA GLN A 459 -24.68 -24.66 14.93
C GLN A 459 -24.62 -25.52 13.65
N ASN A 460 -24.39 -24.90 12.50
CA ASN A 460 -24.37 -25.58 11.20
C ASN A 460 -23.04 -26.32 10.92
N SER A 461 -21.93 -25.85 11.50
CA SER A 461 -20.57 -26.34 11.22
C SER A 461 -20.15 -27.50 12.14
N GLY A 462 -20.81 -27.69 13.28
CA GLY A 462 -20.44 -28.73 14.25
C GLY A 462 -19.05 -28.48 14.84
N GLU A 463 -18.21 -29.51 14.91
CA GLU A 463 -16.85 -29.41 15.46
C GLU A 463 -16.00 -28.34 14.75
N ALA A 464 -16.15 -28.15 13.44
CA ALA A 464 -15.44 -27.11 12.70
C ALA A 464 -15.84 -25.68 13.15
N GLY A 465 -17.06 -25.50 13.66
CA GLY A 465 -17.52 -24.24 14.25
C GLY A 465 -16.99 -23.99 15.66
N ALA A 466 -16.69 -25.05 16.42
CA ALA A 466 -16.11 -24.95 17.77
C ALA A 466 -14.62 -24.58 17.75
N TYR A 467 -13.90 -24.97 16.69
CA TYR A 467 -12.48 -24.65 16.47
C TYR A 467 -12.28 -23.69 15.28
N ALA A 468 -13.26 -22.83 15.01
CA ALA A 468 -13.23 -21.92 13.87
C ALA A 468 -12.08 -20.89 14.00
N PRO A 469 -11.24 -20.68 12.96
CA PRO A 469 -10.22 -19.62 12.95
C PRO A 469 -10.82 -18.21 12.72
N VAL A 470 -12.15 -18.09 12.74
CA VAL A 470 -12.91 -16.86 12.57
C VAL A 470 -13.93 -16.75 13.70
N MET A 471 -13.86 -15.68 14.48
CA MET A 471 -14.71 -15.48 15.66
C MET A 471 -15.32 -14.07 15.68
N LEU A 472 -16.54 -13.95 16.21
CA LEU A 472 -17.15 -12.64 16.46
C LEU A 472 -16.56 -12.03 17.73
N LYS A 473 -16.09 -10.79 17.62
CA LYS A 473 -15.52 -10.03 18.73
C LYS A 473 -16.61 -9.64 19.73
N GLN A 474 -16.44 -10.01 21.00
CA GLN A 474 -17.46 -9.77 22.02
C GLN A 474 -17.52 -8.30 22.42
N TYR A 475 -18.69 -7.68 22.23
CA TYR A 475 -19.07 -6.40 22.81
C TYR A 475 -20.04 -6.59 23.97
N VAL A 476 -19.87 -5.81 25.04
CA VAL A 476 -20.77 -5.73 26.21
C VAL A 476 -21.11 -4.26 26.53
N PRO A 477 -22.18 -3.97 27.30
CA PRO A 477 -22.42 -2.62 27.84
C PRO A 477 -21.23 -2.09 28.64
N ILE A 478 -20.96 -0.78 28.58
CA ILE A 478 -19.78 -0.16 29.25
C ILE A 478 -19.60 -0.56 30.73
N ASN A 479 -20.70 -0.68 31.49
CA ASN A 479 -20.67 -1.02 32.91
C ASN A 479 -20.38 -2.50 33.20
N ASP A 480 -20.37 -3.35 32.16
CA ASP A 480 -19.98 -4.75 32.24
C ASP A 480 -18.50 -4.98 31.84
N LEU A 481 -17.73 -3.91 31.58
CA LEU A 481 -16.26 -3.99 31.40
C LEU A 481 -15.56 -4.81 32.50
N PRO A 482 -15.86 -4.64 33.81
CA PRO A 482 -15.22 -5.41 34.88
C PRO A 482 -15.62 -6.90 34.93
N LYS A 483 -16.57 -7.33 34.08
CA LYS A 483 -16.92 -8.74 33.86
C LYS A 483 -16.27 -9.30 32.60
N LEU A 484 -16.10 -8.47 31.57
CA LEU A 484 -15.43 -8.86 30.32
C LEU A 484 -13.94 -9.10 30.53
N LEU A 485 -13.28 -8.25 31.33
CA LEU A 485 -11.88 -8.38 31.69
C LEU A 485 -11.67 -7.77 33.10
N PRO A 486 -11.56 -8.60 34.17
CA PRO A 486 -11.39 -8.10 35.53
C PRO A 486 -9.99 -7.54 35.84
N CYS A 487 -8.95 -8.12 35.23
CA CYS A 487 -7.55 -7.69 35.31
C CYS A 487 -7.01 -7.57 33.88
N PHE A 488 -6.20 -6.57 33.57
CA PHE A 488 -5.79 -6.31 32.18
C PHE A 488 -4.83 -7.41 31.66
N GLU A 489 -4.07 -7.97 32.58
CA GLU A 489 -3.07 -9.01 32.42
C GLU A 489 -3.70 -10.40 32.15
N ASP A 490 -4.96 -10.61 32.50
CA ASP A 490 -5.72 -11.86 32.27
C ASP A 490 -6.29 -11.94 30.82
N ALA A 491 -5.85 -11.07 29.90
CA ALA A 491 -6.36 -11.02 28.54
C ALA A 491 -6.05 -12.33 27.77
N PRO A 492 -7.04 -12.96 27.10
CA PRO A 492 -6.88 -14.27 26.46
C PRO A 492 -6.02 -14.26 25.17
N PHE A 493 -5.58 -13.08 24.73
CA PHE A 493 -4.70 -12.83 23.59
C PHE A 493 -4.04 -11.46 23.77
N ALA A 494 -3.11 -11.09 22.87
CA ALA A 494 -2.45 -9.79 22.91
C ALA A 494 -3.47 -8.63 22.80
N VAL A 495 -3.56 -7.82 23.86
CA VAL A 495 -4.47 -6.68 23.98
C VAL A 495 -3.67 -5.44 24.34
N ASP A 496 -3.85 -4.37 23.57
CA ASP A 496 -3.11 -3.10 23.75
C ASP A 496 -3.99 -1.95 24.26
N GLY A 497 -5.25 -2.24 24.64
CA GLY A 497 -6.20 -1.26 25.19
C GLY A 497 -7.65 -1.76 25.20
N ILE A 498 -8.61 -0.85 25.35
CA ILE A 498 -10.06 -1.12 25.28
C ILE A 498 -10.68 -0.23 24.21
N VAL A 499 -11.55 -0.78 23.36
CA VAL A 499 -12.33 -0.04 22.36
C VAL A 499 -13.71 0.28 22.92
N PHE A 500 -14.16 1.52 22.71
CA PHE A 500 -15.47 2.03 23.09
C PHE A 500 -16.24 2.41 21.83
N GLN A 501 -17.38 1.74 21.59
CA GLN A 501 -18.20 1.90 20.39
C GLN A 501 -19.58 2.49 20.76
N GLY A 502 -19.88 3.69 20.27
CA GLY A 502 -21.21 4.28 20.41
C GLY A 502 -22.25 3.63 19.50
N ASN A 503 -23.53 3.66 19.90
CA ASN A 503 -24.63 3.15 19.07
C ASN A 503 -24.97 4.09 17.90
N THR A 504 -24.08 4.20 16.91
CA THR A 504 -24.28 5.04 15.71
C THR A 504 -24.13 4.25 14.42
N ILE A 505 -24.58 4.83 13.30
CA ILE A 505 -24.23 4.37 11.95
C ILE A 505 -22.70 4.32 11.75
N TYR A 506 -22.24 3.39 10.93
CA TYR A 506 -20.83 3.22 10.56
C TYR A 506 -20.33 4.41 9.72
N LYS A 507 -19.07 4.83 9.89
CA LYS A 507 -18.49 5.98 9.17
C LYS A 507 -17.14 5.61 8.56
N PHE A 508 -17.01 5.75 7.25
CA PHE A 508 -15.73 5.51 6.58
C PHE A 508 -14.72 6.60 6.96
N GLY A 509 -13.50 6.20 7.32
CA GLY A 509 -12.53 7.10 7.93
C GLY A 509 -12.87 7.45 9.39
N LEU A 510 -12.50 8.63 9.85
CA LEU A 510 -12.47 9.00 11.28
C LEU A 510 -13.87 9.05 11.93
N ASP A 511 -14.18 8.14 12.86
CA ASP A 511 -15.42 8.16 13.65
C ASP A 511 -15.21 8.61 15.10
N LYS A 512 -15.74 9.79 15.43
CA LYS A 512 -15.75 10.40 16.77
C LYS A 512 -16.56 9.63 17.83
N PHE A 513 -17.24 8.54 17.45
CA PHE A 513 -17.96 7.64 18.36
C PHE A 513 -17.32 6.24 18.48
N LEU A 514 -16.22 6.01 17.76
CA LEU A 514 -15.32 4.87 17.96
C LEU A 514 -14.06 5.42 18.67
N LEU A 515 -13.90 5.11 19.96
CA LEU A 515 -12.86 5.65 20.83
C LEU A 515 -12.01 4.51 21.42
N LYS A 516 -10.81 4.81 21.93
CA LYS A 516 -9.95 3.82 22.62
C LYS A 516 -9.40 4.34 23.95
N TRP A 517 -9.37 3.49 24.97
CA TRP A 517 -8.45 3.65 26.10
C TRP A 517 -7.18 2.81 25.84
N LYS A 518 -6.06 3.24 26.41
CA LYS A 518 -4.78 2.53 26.45
C LYS A 518 -4.12 2.76 27.82
N PRO A 519 -3.37 1.78 28.38
CA PRO A 519 -2.41 2.06 29.44
C PRO A 519 -1.39 3.12 28.99
N LEU A 520 -0.88 3.94 29.91
CA LEU A 520 0.16 4.94 29.64
C LEU A 520 1.38 4.31 28.93
N GLN A 521 1.81 3.14 29.42
CA GLN A 521 2.93 2.36 28.92
C GLN A 521 2.74 1.88 27.47
N LEU A 522 1.49 1.79 26.98
CA LEU A 522 1.18 1.37 25.60
C LEU A 522 0.76 2.56 24.71
N CYS A 523 0.82 3.79 25.23
CA CYS A 523 0.66 5.02 24.45
C CYS A 523 1.99 5.41 23.77
N THR A 524 2.30 4.70 22.69
CA THR A 524 3.51 4.93 21.89
C THR A 524 3.35 6.06 20.86
N ALA A 525 4.48 6.63 20.44
CA ALA A 525 4.58 7.52 19.28
C ALA A 525 5.88 7.29 18.48
N ASP A 526 5.81 7.47 17.15
CA ASP A 526 6.98 7.43 16.27
C ASP A 526 7.70 8.79 16.22
N PHE A 527 9.01 8.83 16.50
CA PHE A 527 9.86 10.03 16.44
C PHE A 527 11.10 9.80 15.58
N ARG A 528 11.61 10.85 14.91
CA ARG A 528 12.95 10.81 14.30
C ARG A 528 13.97 11.28 15.33
N LEU A 529 15.03 10.51 15.52
CA LEU A 529 16.14 10.85 16.41
C LEU A 529 17.07 11.86 15.74
N MET A 530 17.31 13.00 16.39
CA MET A 530 18.21 14.05 15.91
C MET A 530 19.13 14.52 17.05
N ASN A 531 20.24 15.17 16.67
CA ASN A 531 21.17 15.85 17.60
C ASN A 531 21.63 14.97 18.78
N GLY A 532 21.95 13.70 18.53
CA GLY A 532 22.36 12.76 19.57
C GLY A 532 23.68 13.13 20.26
N GLU A 533 23.63 13.41 21.57
CA GLU A 533 24.78 13.73 22.43
C GLU A 533 24.95 12.67 23.54
N LYS A 534 26.19 12.29 23.85
CA LYS A 534 26.50 11.33 24.93
C LYS A 534 26.83 12.07 26.23
N THR A 535 26.14 11.73 27.32
CA THR A 535 26.34 12.34 28.64
C THR A 535 27.50 11.71 29.41
N GLU A 536 27.94 12.35 30.49
CA GLU A 536 28.96 11.82 31.41
C GLU A 536 28.50 10.50 32.07
N ASP A 537 27.20 10.34 32.30
CA ASP A 537 26.57 9.11 32.83
C ASP A 537 26.54 7.94 31.82
N GLY A 538 27.07 8.13 30.61
CA GLY A 538 27.22 7.07 29.60
C GLY A 538 25.98 6.77 28.75
N VAL A 539 24.88 7.51 28.94
CA VAL A 539 23.68 7.44 28.08
C VAL A 539 23.77 8.43 26.92
N THR A 540 23.08 8.14 25.82
CA THR A 540 22.92 9.07 24.69
C THR A 540 21.51 9.67 24.72
N VAL A 541 21.44 11.00 24.64
CA VAL A 541 20.18 11.77 24.59
C VAL A 541 20.00 12.30 23.17
N PHE A 542 18.78 12.23 22.63
CA PHE A 542 18.42 12.80 21.33
C PHE A 542 17.23 13.74 21.43
N ASP A 543 17.23 14.77 20.59
CA ASP A 543 16.04 15.54 20.24
C ASP A 543 15.05 14.65 19.48
N LEU A 544 13.77 14.75 19.83
CA LEU A 544 12.70 13.97 19.21
C LEU A 544 11.92 14.82 18.20
N PHE A 545 12.01 14.46 16.91
CA PHE A 545 11.36 15.19 15.83
C PHE A 545 10.03 14.56 15.42
N THR A 546 9.02 15.39 15.16
CA THR A 546 7.67 15.07 14.67
C THR A 546 7.37 15.75 13.32
N THR A 547 6.30 15.33 12.64
CA THR A 547 5.88 15.91 11.35
C THR A 547 4.86 17.04 11.56
N GLU A 548 5.13 18.24 11.04
CA GLU A 548 4.19 19.35 10.96
C GLU A 548 4.19 19.97 9.57
N ASN A 549 3.01 20.16 8.97
CA ASN A 549 2.84 20.75 7.63
C ASN A 549 3.77 20.14 6.55
N GLU A 550 3.90 18.81 6.57
CA GLU A 550 4.80 17.99 5.72
C GLU A 550 6.31 18.21 5.92
N GLN A 551 6.72 19.02 6.90
CA GLN A 551 8.10 19.21 7.35
C GLN A 551 8.35 18.46 8.67
N GLU A 552 9.62 18.24 9.02
CA GLU A 552 10.00 17.62 10.29
C GLU A 552 10.58 18.68 11.23
N VAL A 553 10.03 18.75 12.45
CA VAL A 553 10.31 19.77 13.46
C VAL A 553 10.60 19.09 14.81
N GLY A 554 11.47 19.67 15.63
CA GLY A 554 11.69 19.18 16.99
C GLY A 554 10.43 19.37 17.83
N PHE A 555 9.97 18.32 18.51
CA PHE A 555 8.84 18.41 19.42
C PHE A 555 9.30 19.12 20.71
N PRO A 556 8.68 20.25 21.11
CA PRO A 556 9.18 21.05 22.23
C PRO A 556 9.24 20.26 23.54
N GLY A 557 10.42 20.22 24.16
CA GLY A 557 10.62 19.60 25.48
C GLY A 557 10.55 18.06 25.51
N ALA A 558 10.57 17.38 24.36
CA ALA A 558 10.64 15.92 24.30
C ALA A 558 12.06 15.42 24.00
N VAL A 559 12.59 14.55 24.86
CA VAL A 559 13.89 13.90 24.68
C VAL A 559 13.78 12.39 24.79
N GLY A 560 14.55 11.69 23.96
CA GLY A 560 14.72 10.24 24.04
C GLY A 560 16.07 9.92 24.69
N VAL A 561 16.06 9.03 25.68
CA VAL A 561 17.28 8.64 26.43
C VAL A 561 17.55 7.16 26.19
N PHE A 562 18.77 6.85 25.73
CA PHE A 562 19.16 5.50 25.30
C PHE A 562 20.47 5.07 25.96
N THR A 563 20.51 3.84 26.46
CA THR A 563 21.74 3.23 26.98
C THR A 563 22.69 2.86 25.84
N GLU A 564 24.00 2.81 26.11
CA GLU A 564 25.02 2.37 25.14
C GLU A 564 24.73 0.95 24.58
N MET A 565 24.08 0.09 25.37
CA MET A 565 23.61 -1.22 24.93
C MET A 565 22.49 -1.11 23.87
N GLN A 566 21.46 -0.28 24.10
CA GLN A 566 20.39 -0.04 23.13
C GLN A 566 20.92 0.61 21.85
N MET A 567 21.82 1.59 22.00
CA MET A 567 22.50 2.26 20.89
C MET A 567 23.17 1.26 19.93
N HIS A 568 23.93 0.31 20.47
CA HIS A 568 24.62 -0.71 19.69
C HIS A 568 23.67 -1.80 19.16
N ALA A 569 22.77 -2.31 20.01
CA ALA A 569 21.87 -3.43 19.66
C ALA A 569 20.89 -3.09 18.53
N TYR A 570 20.33 -1.87 18.53
CA TYR A 570 19.35 -1.41 17.55
C TYR A 570 19.93 -0.43 16.52
N GLN A 571 21.25 -0.25 16.49
CA GLN A 571 21.98 0.64 15.57
C GLN A 571 21.42 2.08 15.54
N LEU A 572 21.05 2.59 16.72
CA LEU A 572 20.43 3.91 16.86
C LEU A 572 21.44 5.02 16.52
N ARG A 573 20.99 6.02 15.76
CA ARG A 573 21.82 7.12 15.26
C ARG A 573 20.92 8.25 14.75
N ASN A 574 21.52 9.42 14.50
CA ASN A 574 20.81 10.54 13.87
C ASN A 574 20.09 10.10 12.59
N SER A 575 18.90 10.65 12.39
CA SER A 575 17.96 10.41 11.29
C SER A 575 17.24 9.06 11.26
N VAL A 576 17.45 8.11 12.18
CA VAL A 576 16.56 6.93 12.27
C VAL A 576 15.22 7.30 12.91
N ILE A 577 14.18 6.51 12.64
CA ILE A 577 12.87 6.65 13.31
C ILE A 577 12.68 5.47 14.27
N VAL A 578 12.20 5.80 15.46
CA VAL A 578 11.93 4.88 16.55
C VAL A 578 10.52 5.10 17.05
N GLU A 579 9.88 4.03 17.51
CA GLU A 579 8.68 4.11 18.32
C GLU A 579 9.12 4.15 19.77
N LEU A 580 8.56 5.10 20.53
CA LEU A 580 8.87 5.31 21.94
C LEU A 580 7.59 5.28 22.78
N GLU A 581 7.70 4.76 24.00
CA GLU A 581 6.67 4.78 25.03
C GLU A 581 6.76 6.10 25.82
N LEU A 582 5.62 6.69 26.16
CA LEU A 582 5.58 7.85 27.06
C LEU A 582 5.79 7.37 28.49
N ALA A 583 6.98 7.63 29.05
CA ALA A 583 7.34 7.15 30.38
C ALA A 583 6.91 8.10 31.49
N ASP A 584 7.07 9.42 31.29
CA ASP A 584 6.60 10.45 32.22
C ASP A 584 6.32 11.80 31.52
N VAL A 585 5.36 12.56 32.06
CA VAL A 585 5.00 13.93 31.66
C VAL A 585 5.36 14.86 32.81
N VAL A 586 6.60 15.33 32.81
CA VAL A 586 7.15 16.13 33.89
C VAL A 586 6.70 17.59 33.73
N GLU A 587 5.85 18.08 34.62
CA GLU A 587 5.43 19.51 34.70
C GLU A 587 6.57 20.45 35.20
N ARG A 588 7.81 20.20 34.77
CA ARG A 588 8.89 21.19 34.83
C ARG A 588 8.73 22.12 33.64
N ALA A 589 8.53 23.40 33.93
CA ALA A 589 8.62 24.46 32.95
C ALA A 589 10.01 24.44 32.27
N GLY A 590 10.05 24.11 30.99
CA GLY A 590 11.19 24.45 30.14
C GLY A 590 11.35 25.98 29.98
N PRO A 591 12.35 26.47 29.23
CA PRO A 591 12.63 27.91 29.10
C PRO A 591 11.43 28.78 28.67
N ASN A 592 10.43 28.18 28.01
CA ASN A 592 9.22 28.82 27.51
C ASN A 592 7.93 28.45 28.29
N GLY A 593 8.03 27.79 29.46
CA GLY A 593 6.86 27.41 30.27
C GLY A 593 6.11 26.15 29.81
N GLN A 594 6.66 25.37 28.88
CA GLN A 594 6.08 24.10 28.41
C GLN A 594 6.57 22.92 29.25
N SER A 595 5.73 21.90 29.44
CA SER A 595 6.07 20.66 30.15
C SER A 595 7.13 19.85 29.39
N ALA A 596 8.03 19.20 30.12
CA ALA A 596 8.99 18.26 29.56
C ALA A 596 8.38 16.86 29.47
N THR A 597 8.74 16.08 28.44
CA THR A 597 8.27 14.69 28.30
C THR A 597 9.45 13.75 28.10
N GLN A 598 9.46 12.66 28.87
CA GLN A 598 10.50 11.64 28.81
C GLN A 598 9.95 10.39 28.11
N TRP A 599 10.68 9.94 27.10
CA TRP A 599 10.28 8.85 26.22
C TRP A 599 11.32 7.72 26.25
N VAL A 600 10.82 6.47 26.32
CA VAL A 600 11.64 5.25 26.44
C VAL A 600 11.52 4.40 25.17
N PHE A 601 12.60 3.71 24.79
CA PHE A 601 12.67 2.94 23.55
C PHE A 601 11.72 1.73 23.53
N HIS A 602 10.77 1.73 22.58
CA HIS A 602 9.96 0.56 22.27
C HIS A 602 10.62 -0.29 21.17
N ARG A 603 10.80 0.28 19.96
CA ARG A 603 11.46 -0.39 18.83
C ARG A 603 11.98 0.57 17.76
N LEU A 604 12.89 0.08 16.93
CA LEU A 604 13.29 0.74 15.67
C LEU A 604 12.17 0.58 14.63
N ARG A 605 11.83 1.66 13.92
CA ARG A 605 10.75 1.69 12.91
C ARG A 605 11.30 1.84 11.50
N VAL A 606 11.91 0.78 11.00
CA VAL A 606 12.39 0.70 9.60
C VAL A 606 11.26 0.82 8.58
N ASP A 607 10.02 0.53 8.99
CA ASP A 607 8.78 0.67 8.23
C ASP A 607 8.25 2.12 8.13
N LYS A 608 8.72 3.02 8.99
CA LYS A 608 8.28 4.43 9.03
C LYS A 608 9.35 5.37 8.45
N PRO A 609 9.14 5.94 7.25
CA PRO A 609 10.05 6.95 6.71
C PRO A 609 9.83 8.37 7.25
N ARG A 610 8.76 8.63 8.02
CA ARG A 610 8.50 9.88 8.78
C ARG A 610 7.98 9.58 10.20
N PRO A 611 8.25 10.45 11.18
CA PRO A 611 7.65 10.40 12.51
C PRO A 611 6.17 10.80 12.50
N ASN A 612 5.48 10.56 13.62
CA ASN A 612 4.08 10.96 13.81
C ASN A 612 3.88 12.46 13.67
N LYS A 613 2.64 12.87 13.38
CA LYS A 613 2.29 14.28 13.32
C LYS A 613 2.37 14.90 14.72
N THR A 614 2.86 16.14 14.82
CA THR A 614 2.96 16.87 16.10
C THR A 614 1.65 16.81 16.88
N SER A 615 0.51 17.05 16.23
CA SER A 615 -0.81 17.00 16.85
C SER A 615 -1.25 15.61 17.36
N VAL A 616 -0.67 14.51 16.87
CA VAL A 616 -0.90 13.14 17.40
C VAL A 616 -0.14 12.96 18.70
N VAL A 617 1.12 13.39 18.75
CA VAL A 617 1.95 13.35 19.96
C VAL A 617 1.38 14.29 21.04
N GLU A 618 0.98 15.51 20.67
CA GLU A 618 0.26 16.42 21.57
C GLU A 618 -1.03 15.79 22.10
N SER A 619 -1.78 15.07 21.26
CA SER A 619 -3.01 14.41 21.68
C SER A 619 -2.76 13.30 22.70
N ILE A 620 -1.58 12.66 22.69
CA ILE A 620 -1.16 11.64 23.67
C ILE A 620 -0.66 12.30 24.97
N VAL A 621 0.22 13.30 24.86
CA VAL A 621 0.82 14.02 26.00
C VAL A 621 -0.25 14.78 26.81
N ARG A 622 -1.33 15.23 26.17
CA ARG A 622 -2.43 15.96 26.82
C ARG A 622 -3.53 15.05 27.41
N LEU A 623 -3.44 13.72 27.30
CA LEU A 623 -4.42 12.81 27.90
C LEU A 623 -4.32 12.85 29.43
N LYS A 624 -5.47 12.92 30.11
CA LYS A 624 -5.53 12.62 31.54
C LYS A 624 -5.60 11.12 31.72
N HIS A 625 -4.46 10.46 31.52
CA HIS A 625 -4.32 9.00 31.55
C HIS A 625 -5.01 8.40 32.78
N LEU A 626 -5.83 7.37 32.54
CA LEU A 626 -6.44 6.54 33.58
C LEU A 626 -5.64 5.25 33.68
N THR A 627 -5.38 4.78 34.90
CA THR A 627 -5.03 3.38 35.14
C THR A 627 -6.21 2.47 34.78
N TYR A 628 -5.96 1.18 34.62
CA TYR A 628 -7.05 0.24 34.32
C TYR A 628 -8.09 0.19 35.45
N GLN A 629 -7.65 0.22 36.71
CA GLN A 629 -8.54 0.21 37.87
C GLN A 629 -9.47 1.44 37.90
N GLU A 630 -8.95 2.65 37.66
CA GLU A 630 -9.78 3.85 37.60
C GLU A 630 -10.78 3.80 36.43
N LEU A 631 -10.38 3.23 35.29
CA LEU A 631 -11.30 3.00 34.17
C LEU A 631 -12.42 2.02 34.54
N LEU A 632 -12.09 0.91 35.22
CA LEU A 632 -13.10 -0.06 35.68
C LEU A 632 -14.07 0.59 36.67
N ASP A 633 -13.59 1.36 37.64
CA ASP A 633 -14.44 2.03 38.63
C ASP A 633 -15.32 3.13 38.00
N HIS A 634 -14.79 3.92 37.05
CA HIS A 634 -15.58 4.86 36.26
C HIS A 634 -16.66 4.16 35.41
N CYS A 635 -16.34 3.04 34.77
CA CYS A 635 -17.30 2.28 33.97
C CYS A 635 -18.40 1.65 34.84
N LYS A 636 -18.02 1.09 35.99
CA LYS A 636 -18.91 0.40 36.95
C LYS A 636 -19.99 1.29 37.55
N VAL A 637 -19.75 2.60 37.71
CA VAL A 637 -20.76 3.54 38.22
C VAL A 637 -21.70 4.11 37.16
N LEU A 638 -21.43 3.87 35.86
CA LEU A 638 -22.34 4.31 34.80
C LEU A 638 -23.55 3.38 34.69
N ARG A 639 -24.76 3.93 34.80
CA ARG A 639 -25.98 3.22 34.40
C ARG A 639 -26.08 3.26 32.87
N PHE A 640 -25.98 2.11 32.21
CA PHE A 640 -26.11 2.02 30.76
C PHE A 640 -27.48 2.47 30.25
N THR A 641 -27.48 3.12 29.08
CA THR A 641 -28.63 3.78 28.45
C THR A 641 -28.78 3.46 26.96
N GLY A 642 -27.98 2.53 26.41
CA GLY A 642 -28.21 2.02 25.05
C GLY A 642 -29.33 0.96 25.03
N PRO A 643 -29.75 0.49 23.83
CA PRO A 643 -30.48 -0.76 23.74
C PRO A 643 -29.59 -1.90 24.25
N ASN A 644 -30.19 -2.94 24.82
CA ASN A 644 -29.46 -4.13 25.24
C ASN A 644 -30.21 -5.36 24.73
N ALA A 645 -29.47 -6.42 24.40
CA ALA A 645 -30.09 -7.73 24.30
C ALA A 645 -30.55 -8.11 25.71
N THR A 646 -31.87 -8.24 25.92
CA THR A 646 -32.37 -8.90 27.13
C THR A 646 -31.78 -10.31 27.16
N SER A 647 -31.09 -10.63 28.24
CA SER A 647 -30.34 -11.88 28.40
C SER A 647 -31.20 -13.10 28.09
N LEU A 648 -30.80 -13.83 27.05
CA LEU A 648 -31.17 -15.21 26.76
C LEU A 648 -30.22 -16.14 27.56
#